data_AF-A0A397J096-F1
#
_entry.id   AF-A0A397J096-F1
#
_cell.length_a   1.000
_cell.length_b   1.000
_cell.length_c   1.000
_cell.angle_alpha   90.00
_cell.angle_beta   90.00
_cell.angle_gamma   90.00
#
_symmetry.space_group_name_H-M   'P 1'
#
loop_
_entity.id
_entity.type
_entity.pdbx_description
1 polymer ?
#
loop_
_entity_poly.entity_id
_entity_poly.type
_entity_poly.pdbx_seq_one_letter_code
_entity_poly.pdbx_strand_id
1 'polypeptide(L)'
;MPKKRHWEDDHELVRIQSDTDRWKRIRYEEGPQDLDKVCEQVFLNNSKEATSAIIETMLELKCCARCILRYLNILDYDFYFAPEETLFNFINRIQKETIKSINTNSLRIIKSEKSTILLDRTTNYNRPICVTCLDLLYQEATSAIIETMLELKCCARCILRYLNILDYDFYFAPEETLFNFINRIQKETIKSINTNSLRIIKSEKSTILLDRTTNYNRPICVTCLDLLYQVDTYECIWPIYQNILAHNFDVKDFNLSVSLPSGIFINNHSMMVWIRKIFKDLKIEEETLESIIDLKEIFKYLLGESIEKKTGMEYTNHSEFNITIEFSHFDTQQNHMLLTRIPSANFELKKTKVKGKSVWVGDSRTNIVNALSKVPDDDFLRICNYCPPPVVRERWEIKPPILEHEAVYVGGRYNKLSRKLSQTPWIINGNKLAPISVSECIGEILREKFMCDDYIFVPAGREDVNVRMLGTGRPFFLEIINPRKPYLFQEILNDAREEINKRYKDLVRCERLKMIDEKDLSIIKEGEENKTKTYSALVWISKKVTPEIIEKINKHKDGFTLEQQTPIRVLQRRSSMIRLKKIHYIFAEEMKENDQVIILKLKTEAGTYIKEFIHGDLGRTKPSLNDMINCISDILALDVLEVDLEWPVE
;
A
#
# COMPACT_ATOMS: atom_id res chain seq x y z
N MET A 1 4.51 -12.05 -28.63
CA MET A 1 4.98 -11.26 -27.47
C MET A 1 6.48 -11.05 -27.58
N PRO A 2 6.97 -9.81 -27.76
CA PRO A 2 8.34 -9.48 -27.43
C PRO A 2 8.41 -8.65 -26.13
N LYS A 3 9.47 -8.93 -25.37
CA LYS A 3 9.75 -8.57 -23.97
C LYS A 3 9.96 -7.06 -23.79
N LYS A 4 9.30 -6.44 -22.79
CA LYS A 4 9.73 -5.15 -22.22
C LYS A 4 10.98 -5.39 -21.36
N ARG A 5 12.05 -4.62 -21.61
CA ARG A 5 13.20 -4.46 -20.71
C ARG A 5 12.96 -3.19 -19.90
N HIS A 6 13.01 -3.26 -18.57
CA HIS A 6 13.03 -2.09 -17.70
C HIS A 6 14.46 -1.54 -17.60
N TRP A 7 14.56 -0.21 -17.61
CA TRP A 7 15.74 0.56 -17.19
C TRP A 7 15.25 1.73 -16.33
N GLU A 8 16.08 2.05 -15.35
CA GLU A 8 16.00 3.14 -14.37
C GLU A 8 16.00 4.53 -15.07
N ASP A 9 15.42 5.52 -14.38
CA ASP A 9 15.22 6.93 -14.73
C ASP A 9 14.04 7.28 -15.67
N ASP A 10 12.97 7.86 -15.08
CA ASP A 10 11.84 8.71 -15.54
C ASP A 10 11.50 8.93 -17.04
N HIS A 11 11.88 8.03 -17.95
CA HIS A 11 11.73 8.24 -19.38
C HIS A 11 11.05 7.06 -20.07
N GLU A 12 9.90 7.31 -20.69
CA GLU A 12 9.23 6.33 -21.54
C GLU A 12 9.72 6.44 -23.00
N LEU A 13 10.01 5.29 -23.62
CA LEU A 13 10.36 5.20 -25.04
C LEU A 13 9.11 4.77 -25.82
N VAL A 14 8.54 5.68 -26.61
CA VAL A 14 7.36 5.40 -27.44
C VAL A 14 7.79 5.22 -28.91
N ARG A 15 7.27 4.17 -29.54
CA ARG A 15 7.56 3.85 -30.95
C ARG A 15 6.74 4.78 -31.84
N ILE A 16 7.39 5.47 -32.77
CA ILE A 16 6.77 6.58 -33.53
C ILE A 16 5.72 6.06 -34.52
N GLN A 17 5.93 4.87 -35.10
CA GLN A 17 4.98 4.14 -35.96
C GLN A 17 5.19 2.62 -35.82
N SER A 18 4.15 1.80 -36.01
CA SER A 18 4.17 0.34 -35.74
C SER A 18 5.17 -0.47 -36.58
N ASP A 19 5.57 0.09 -37.71
CA ASP A 19 6.22 -0.58 -38.83
C ASP A 19 7.63 -0.02 -39.11
N THR A 20 8.16 0.82 -38.20
CA THR A 20 9.54 1.31 -38.25
C THR A 20 10.29 1.15 -36.92
N ASP A 21 11.62 1.03 -36.99
CA ASP A 21 12.50 0.90 -35.82
C ASP A 21 12.93 2.25 -35.20
N ARG A 22 12.11 3.30 -35.39
CA ARG A 22 12.35 4.62 -34.80
C ARG A 22 11.62 4.78 -33.45
N TRP A 23 12.39 5.07 -32.41
CA TRP A 23 11.93 5.24 -31.03
C TRP A 23 12.25 6.65 -30.54
N LYS A 24 11.31 7.29 -29.83
CA LYS A 24 11.48 8.64 -29.24
C LYS A 24 11.56 8.52 -27.71
N ARG A 25 12.54 9.19 -27.07
CA ARG A 25 12.60 9.36 -25.60
C ARG A 25 11.70 10.52 -25.18
N ILE A 26 10.94 10.35 -24.10
CA ILE A 26 10.13 11.39 -23.48
C ILE A 26 10.69 11.70 -22.08
N ARG A 27 10.87 12.99 -21.75
CA ARG A 27 11.24 13.53 -20.43
C ARG A 27 10.02 14.23 -19.81
N TYR A 28 9.73 13.98 -18.53
CA TYR A 28 8.61 14.59 -17.78
C TYR A 28 8.98 15.92 -17.08
N GLU A 29 9.74 16.82 -17.73
CA GLU A 29 10.11 18.12 -17.13
C GLU A 29 9.95 19.34 -18.05
N GLU A 30 9.24 19.23 -19.17
CA GLU A 30 8.97 20.39 -20.03
C GLU A 30 7.46 20.48 -20.31
N GLY A 31 6.90 21.69 -20.17
CA GLY A 31 5.51 22.01 -20.52
C GLY A 31 5.15 21.63 -21.96
N PRO A 32 3.87 21.80 -22.36
CA PRO A 32 3.27 21.10 -23.49
C PRO A 32 4.08 21.24 -24.79
N GLN A 33 4.48 20.09 -25.35
CA GLN A 33 5.48 19.93 -26.40
C GLN A 33 5.12 20.44 -27.81
N ASP A 34 3.93 21.02 -28.06
CA ASP A 34 3.67 21.65 -29.37
C ASP A 34 2.44 22.58 -29.35
N LEU A 35 2.61 23.84 -28.93
CA LEU A 35 1.53 24.85 -28.90
C LEU A 35 0.87 25.03 -30.28
N ASP A 36 1.60 24.81 -31.36
CA ASP A 36 1.09 24.98 -32.72
C ASP A 36 0.13 23.84 -33.11
N LYS A 37 0.37 22.62 -32.61
CA LYS A 37 -0.52 21.47 -32.79
C LYS A 37 -1.85 21.62 -32.04
N VAL A 38 -1.82 22.22 -30.85
CA VAL A 38 -3.04 22.53 -30.08
C VAL A 38 -3.82 23.66 -30.76
N CYS A 39 -3.14 24.67 -31.31
CA CYS A 39 -3.78 25.70 -32.15
C CYS A 39 -4.48 25.10 -33.37
N GLU A 40 -3.86 24.15 -34.07
CA GLU A 40 -4.47 23.46 -35.22
C GLU A 40 -5.74 22.69 -34.83
N GLN A 41 -5.77 22.04 -33.66
CA GLN A 41 -6.98 21.38 -33.14
C GLN A 41 -8.14 22.35 -32.91
N VAL A 42 -7.88 23.55 -32.40
CA VAL A 42 -8.94 24.58 -32.21
C VAL A 42 -9.61 24.93 -33.53
N PHE A 43 -8.82 25.10 -34.59
CA PHE A 43 -9.32 25.49 -35.92
C PHE A 43 -9.87 24.32 -36.76
N LEU A 44 -9.60 23.08 -36.35
CA LEU A 44 -10.27 21.88 -36.86
C LEU A 44 -11.65 21.68 -36.23
N ASN A 45 -11.78 22.02 -34.94
CA ASN A 45 -13.00 21.82 -34.17
C ASN A 45 -14.03 22.95 -34.35
N ASN A 46 -13.58 24.17 -34.67
CA ASN A 46 -14.42 25.35 -34.80
C ASN A 46 -14.00 26.22 -35.99
N SER A 47 -14.96 26.88 -36.66
CA SER A 47 -14.60 27.92 -37.63
C SER A 47 -13.90 29.08 -36.93
N LYS A 48 -13.08 29.84 -37.66
CA LYS A 48 -12.34 30.97 -37.10
C LYS A 48 -13.30 32.02 -36.51
N GLU A 49 -14.40 32.31 -37.19
CA GLU A 49 -15.43 33.23 -36.71
C GLU A 49 -16.09 32.74 -35.42
N ALA A 50 -16.38 31.43 -35.31
CA ALA A 50 -16.94 30.84 -34.09
C ALA A 50 -15.93 30.87 -32.94
N THR A 51 -14.67 30.56 -33.20
CA THR A 51 -13.58 30.64 -32.21
C THR A 51 -13.40 32.05 -31.66
N SER A 52 -13.44 33.08 -32.53
CA SER A 52 -13.35 34.48 -32.07
C SER A 52 -14.54 34.87 -31.20
N ALA A 53 -15.76 34.52 -31.63
CA ALA A 53 -16.98 34.84 -30.91
C ALA A 53 -17.04 34.14 -29.54
N ILE A 54 -16.62 32.87 -29.46
CA ILE A 54 -16.53 32.12 -28.20
C ILE A 54 -15.54 32.78 -27.25
N ILE A 55 -14.32 33.08 -27.72
CA ILE A 55 -13.28 33.70 -26.88
C ILE A 55 -13.74 35.07 -26.38
N GLU A 56 -14.28 35.92 -27.24
CA GLU A 56 -14.76 37.26 -26.86
C GLU A 56 -15.90 37.19 -25.85
N THR A 57 -16.92 36.37 -26.13
CA THR A 57 -18.07 36.19 -25.23
C THR A 57 -17.61 35.66 -23.86
N MET A 58 -16.71 34.68 -23.84
CA MET A 58 -16.24 34.11 -22.57
C MET A 58 -15.30 35.06 -21.81
N LEU A 59 -14.50 35.88 -22.48
CA LEU A 59 -13.71 36.92 -21.82
C LEU A 59 -14.59 38.04 -21.24
N GLU A 60 -15.67 38.44 -21.94
CA GLU A 60 -16.66 39.39 -21.42
C GLU A 60 -17.38 38.86 -20.17
N LEU A 61 -17.65 37.55 -20.14
CA LEU A 61 -18.20 36.83 -18.99
C LEU A 61 -17.17 36.55 -17.88
N LYS A 62 -15.93 37.04 -18.02
CA LYS A 62 -14.81 36.87 -17.07
C LYS A 62 -14.46 35.40 -16.81
N CYS A 63 -14.53 34.56 -17.84
CA CYS A 63 -14.17 33.15 -17.76
C CYS A 63 -12.66 32.95 -17.49
N CYS A 64 -12.28 31.87 -16.79
CA CYS A 64 -10.88 31.45 -16.66
C CYS A 64 -10.39 30.84 -17.99
N ALA A 65 -9.08 30.80 -18.19
CA ALA A 65 -8.47 30.29 -19.41
C ALA A 65 -8.84 28.82 -19.65
N ARG A 66 -8.93 28.02 -18.59
CA ARG A 66 -9.31 26.61 -18.68
C ARG A 66 -10.75 26.43 -19.19
N CYS A 67 -11.70 27.24 -18.72
CA CYS A 67 -13.07 27.19 -19.22
C CYS A 67 -13.16 27.57 -20.70
N ILE A 68 -12.41 28.60 -21.11
CA ILE A 68 -12.33 29.01 -22.51
C ILE A 68 -11.79 27.87 -23.37
N LEU A 69 -10.69 27.22 -22.95
CA LEU A 69 -10.09 26.09 -23.68
C LEU A 69 -10.99 24.87 -23.74
N ARG A 70 -11.76 24.59 -22.69
CA ARG A 70 -12.74 23.51 -22.67
C ARG A 70 -13.88 23.77 -23.66
N TYR A 71 -14.36 25.01 -23.74
CA TYR A 71 -15.40 25.39 -24.70
C TYR A 71 -14.89 25.39 -26.15
N LEU A 72 -13.60 25.64 -26.34
CA LEU A 72 -12.90 25.45 -27.62
C LEU A 72 -12.60 23.96 -27.93
N ASN A 73 -13.06 23.05 -27.07
CA ASN A 73 -12.95 21.59 -27.21
C ASN A 73 -11.49 21.09 -27.26
N ILE A 74 -10.62 21.66 -26.42
CA ILE A 74 -9.26 21.15 -26.22
C ILE A 74 -9.30 19.92 -25.31
N LEU A 75 -8.91 18.77 -25.86
CA LEU A 75 -8.95 17.46 -25.19
C LEU A 75 -7.60 17.00 -24.64
N ASP A 76 -6.55 17.80 -24.81
CA ASP A 76 -5.25 17.54 -24.20
C ASP A 76 -5.28 17.95 -22.72
N TYR A 77 -5.55 16.99 -21.84
CA TYR A 77 -5.68 17.24 -20.40
C TYR A 77 -4.36 17.66 -19.75
N ASP A 78 -3.22 17.24 -20.31
CA ASP A 78 -1.90 17.61 -19.80
C ASP A 78 -1.65 19.13 -19.97
N PHE A 79 -2.25 19.72 -21.01
CA PHE A 79 -2.25 21.15 -21.26
C PHE A 79 -2.90 21.97 -20.12
N TYR A 80 -3.90 21.41 -19.44
CA TYR A 80 -4.65 22.12 -18.38
C TYR A 80 -3.87 22.27 -17.06
N PHE A 81 -2.75 21.55 -16.89
CA PHE A 81 -1.88 21.72 -15.72
C PHE A 81 -0.97 22.96 -15.83
N ALA A 82 -0.90 23.61 -16.99
CA ALA A 82 -0.10 24.82 -17.16
C ALA A 82 -0.62 25.99 -16.31
N PRO A 83 0.25 26.92 -15.87
CA PRO A 83 -0.17 28.11 -15.14
C PRO A 83 -1.23 28.93 -15.89
N GLU A 84 -2.18 29.52 -15.17
CA GLU A 84 -3.31 30.27 -15.73
C GLU A 84 -2.86 31.39 -16.69
N GLU A 85 -1.74 32.05 -16.39
CA GLU A 85 -1.14 33.08 -17.25
C GLU A 85 -0.66 32.52 -18.60
N THR A 86 -0.05 31.33 -18.59
CA THR A 86 0.38 30.63 -19.80
C THR A 86 -0.82 30.28 -20.69
N LEU A 87 -1.92 29.84 -20.07
CA LEU A 87 -3.15 29.50 -20.79
C LEU A 87 -3.83 30.75 -21.38
N PHE A 88 -3.88 31.88 -20.66
CA PHE A 88 -4.39 33.13 -21.22
C PHE A 88 -3.52 33.69 -22.35
N ASN A 89 -2.20 33.58 -22.24
CA ASN A 89 -1.29 33.96 -23.31
C ASN A 89 -1.53 33.13 -24.58
N PHE A 90 -1.84 31.85 -24.43
CA PHE A 90 -2.23 30.97 -25.52
C PHE A 90 -3.58 31.37 -26.15
N ILE A 91 -4.61 31.64 -25.35
CA ILE A 91 -5.91 32.13 -25.85
C ILE A 91 -5.76 33.44 -26.64
N ASN A 92 -4.96 34.39 -26.13
CA ASN A 92 -4.66 35.64 -26.82
C ASN A 92 -3.95 35.41 -28.16
N ARG A 93 -3.13 34.36 -28.27
CA ARG A 93 -2.48 33.97 -29.52
C ARG A 93 -3.50 33.44 -30.53
N ILE A 94 -4.38 32.52 -30.12
CA ILE A 94 -5.48 32.01 -30.95
C ILE A 94 -6.35 33.16 -31.47
N GLN A 95 -6.74 34.09 -30.59
CA GLN A 95 -7.57 35.24 -30.95
C GLN A 95 -6.88 36.12 -32.01
N LYS A 96 -5.58 36.38 -31.88
CA LYS A 96 -4.79 37.14 -32.88
C LYS A 96 -4.69 36.43 -34.23
N GLU A 97 -4.51 35.10 -34.24
CA GLU A 97 -4.45 34.29 -35.46
C GLU A 97 -5.81 34.24 -36.18
N THR A 98 -6.89 34.24 -35.40
CA THR A 98 -8.27 34.29 -35.87
C THR A 98 -8.58 35.63 -36.57
N ILE A 99 -8.28 36.75 -35.89
CA ILE A 99 -8.51 38.12 -36.39
C ILE A 99 -7.70 38.41 -37.68
N LYS A 100 -6.49 37.86 -37.82
CA LYS A 100 -5.65 38.03 -39.02
C LYS A 100 -6.24 37.38 -40.29
N SER A 101 -7.15 36.42 -40.15
CA SER A 101 -7.69 35.65 -41.26
C SER A 101 -9.07 36.09 -41.74
N ILE A 102 -9.76 36.94 -40.96
CA ILE A 102 -11.08 37.48 -41.30
C ILE A 102 -10.88 38.68 -42.25
N ASN A 103 -11.32 38.52 -43.50
CA ASN A 103 -11.20 39.54 -44.54
C ASN A 103 -12.07 40.78 -44.21
N THR A 104 -11.57 41.97 -44.54
CA THR A 104 -11.91 43.30 -44.00
C THR A 104 -13.31 43.88 -44.29
N ASN A 105 -14.32 43.09 -44.66
CA ASN A 105 -15.66 43.63 -44.98
C ASN A 105 -16.78 43.35 -43.95
N SER A 106 -16.51 42.65 -42.85
CA SER A 106 -17.50 42.44 -41.77
C SER A 106 -17.18 43.16 -40.45
N LEU A 107 -16.16 44.02 -40.44
CA LEU A 107 -15.76 44.83 -39.27
C LEU A 107 -16.61 46.10 -39.14
N ARG A 108 -17.90 45.94 -38.83
CA ARG A 108 -18.70 46.98 -38.18
C ARG A 108 -19.51 46.32 -37.07
N ILE A 109 -18.89 46.23 -35.90
CA ILE A 109 -19.50 46.30 -34.55
C ILE A 109 -18.43 46.11 -33.45
N ILE A 110 -17.23 45.60 -33.76
CA ILE A 110 -16.19 45.35 -32.74
C ILE A 110 -15.13 46.46 -32.77
N LYS A 111 -15.51 47.66 -32.33
CA LYS A 111 -14.55 48.68 -31.86
C LYS A 111 -15.20 49.48 -30.74
N SER A 112 -15.08 49.00 -29.51
CA SER A 112 -14.99 49.88 -28.35
C SER A 112 -14.11 49.27 -27.26
N GLU A 113 -13.06 50.02 -26.96
CA GLU A 113 -12.29 50.05 -25.72
C GLU A 113 -11.36 48.86 -25.38
N LYS A 114 -10.07 49.12 -25.65
CA LYS A 114 -8.94 48.42 -25.05
C LYS A 114 -9.06 48.46 -23.52
N SER A 115 -9.35 47.34 -22.88
CA SER A 115 -9.05 47.12 -21.46
C SER A 115 -7.70 46.40 -21.34
N THR A 116 -6.62 47.17 -21.24
CA THR A 116 -5.32 46.66 -20.79
C THR A 116 -5.45 46.28 -19.32
N ILE A 117 -5.53 44.98 -18.99
CA ILE A 117 -5.50 44.53 -17.60
C ILE A 117 -4.03 44.55 -17.15
N LEU A 118 -3.70 45.55 -16.32
CA LEU A 118 -2.45 45.61 -15.55
C LEU A 118 -2.41 44.43 -14.57
N LEU A 119 -1.44 43.54 -14.75
CA LEU A 119 -1.08 42.49 -13.78
C LEU A 119 -0.36 43.13 -12.60
N ASP A 120 -1.06 43.32 -11.48
CA ASP A 120 -0.41 43.64 -10.21
C ASP A 120 0.24 42.37 -9.61
N ARG A 121 1.50 42.47 -9.23
CA ARG A 121 2.44 41.35 -8.96
C ARG A 121 2.49 40.91 -7.51
N THR A 122 1.46 41.15 -6.70
CA THR A 122 1.53 40.80 -5.27
C THR A 122 0.30 40.03 -4.76
N THR A 123 0.57 38.83 -4.24
CA THR A 123 -0.33 37.87 -3.57
C THR A 123 -1.24 36.99 -4.45
N ASN A 124 -0.92 35.68 -4.52
CA ASN A 124 -1.67 34.62 -5.21
C ASN A 124 -3.04 34.28 -4.59
N TYR A 125 -3.51 35.02 -3.57
CA TYR A 125 -4.69 34.67 -2.77
C TYR A 125 -5.92 35.56 -3.03
N ASN A 126 -5.90 36.39 -4.08
CA ASN A 126 -6.98 37.36 -4.33
C ASN A 126 -7.34 37.55 -5.82
N ARG A 127 -7.39 36.48 -6.63
CA ARG A 127 -8.05 36.55 -7.95
C ARG A 127 -9.54 36.23 -7.83
N PRO A 128 -10.45 37.01 -8.45
CA PRO A 128 -11.87 36.66 -8.53
C PRO A 128 -12.02 35.38 -9.35
N ILE A 129 -12.66 34.37 -8.76
CA ILE A 129 -12.94 33.09 -9.41
C ILE A 129 -13.99 33.31 -10.51
N CYS A 130 -13.76 32.65 -11.63
CA CYS A 130 -14.56 32.71 -12.86
C CYS A 130 -16.03 32.34 -12.60
N VAL A 131 -16.95 33.26 -12.94
CA VAL A 131 -18.40 33.15 -12.69
C VAL A 131 -19.04 32.02 -13.52
N THR A 132 -18.44 31.60 -14.64
CA THR A 132 -18.91 30.45 -15.44
C THR A 132 -18.41 29.10 -14.96
N CYS A 133 -17.53 29.03 -13.94
CA CYS A 133 -17.27 27.76 -13.25
C CYS A 133 -18.45 27.33 -12.36
N LEU A 134 -19.34 28.28 -12.02
CA LEU A 134 -20.63 28.06 -11.37
C LEU A 134 -21.71 28.28 -12.43
N ASP A 135 -21.98 27.24 -13.21
CA ASP A 135 -22.97 27.26 -14.29
C ASP A 135 -24.26 28.01 -13.91
N LEU A 136 -24.70 28.89 -14.81
CA LEU A 136 -25.87 29.77 -14.69
C LEU A 136 -27.22 29.03 -14.49
N LEU A 137 -27.23 27.70 -14.51
CA LEU A 137 -28.40 26.83 -14.29
C LEU A 137 -28.48 26.28 -12.85
N TYR A 138 -27.39 26.30 -12.07
CA TYR A 138 -27.30 25.63 -10.75
C TYR A 138 -27.27 26.57 -9.55
N GLN A 139 -27.64 27.83 -9.78
CA GLN A 139 -27.64 28.86 -8.74
C GLN A 139 -28.61 28.50 -7.61
N GLU A 140 -29.83 28.07 -7.92
CA GLU A 140 -30.81 27.70 -6.88
C GLU A 140 -30.38 26.46 -6.09
N ALA A 141 -29.85 25.43 -6.75
CA ALA A 141 -29.33 24.22 -6.10
C ALA A 141 -28.13 24.52 -5.19
N THR A 142 -27.19 25.32 -5.67
CA THR A 142 -25.99 25.74 -4.92
C THR A 142 -26.38 26.57 -3.69
N SER A 143 -27.31 27.52 -3.82
CA SER A 143 -27.81 28.31 -2.69
C SER A 143 -28.47 27.40 -1.65
N ALA A 144 -29.34 26.49 -2.11
CA ALA A 144 -30.06 25.56 -1.24
C ALA A 144 -29.11 24.62 -0.48
N ILE A 145 -28.06 24.08 -1.13
CA ILE A 145 -27.02 23.27 -0.46
C ILE A 145 -26.31 24.11 0.60
N ILE A 146 -25.82 25.29 0.25
CA ILE A 146 -25.08 26.17 1.17
C ILE A 146 -25.94 26.53 2.38
N GLU A 147 -27.16 26.99 2.17
CA GLU A 147 -28.07 27.39 3.24
C GLU A 147 -28.42 26.25 4.17
N THR A 148 -28.80 25.10 3.61
CA THR A 148 -29.12 23.89 4.37
C THR A 148 -27.95 23.47 5.25
N MET A 149 -26.74 23.42 4.68
CA MET A 149 -25.57 22.97 5.40
C MET A 149 -25.08 23.98 6.44
N LEU A 150 -25.20 25.29 6.19
CA LEU A 150 -24.91 26.34 7.18
C LEU A 150 -25.91 26.30 8.35
N GLU A 151 -27.20 26.09 8.06
CA GLU A 151 -28.24 25.93 9.09
C GLU A 151 -27.93 24.73 9.99
N LEU A 152 -27.54 23.60 9.38
CA LEU A 152 -27.15 22.36 10.05
C LEU A 152 -25.71 22.34 10.58
N LYS A 153 -25.06 23.51 10.63
CA LYS A 153 -23.76 23.73 11.28
C LYS A 153 -22.59 22.93 10.66
N CYS A 154 -22.64 22.67 9.36
CA CYS A 154 -21.53 22.03 8.65
C CYS A 154 -20.28 22.93 8.58
N CYS A 155 -19.11 22.30 8.51
CA CYS A 155 -17.86 22.99 8.23
C CYS A 155 -17.73 23.40 6.76
N ALA A 156 -16.92 24.42 6.49
CA ALA A 156 -16.71 24.96 5.16
C ALA A 156 -16.23 23.87 4.18
N ARG A 157 -15.30 23.03 4.62
CA ARG A 157 -14.78 21.89 3.84
C ARG A 157 -15.88 20.86 3.50
N CYS A 158 -16.81 20.59 4.41
CA CYS A 158 -17.97 19.76 4.07
C CYS A 158 -18.90 20.44 3.07
N ILE A 159 -19.11 21.75 3.16
CA ILE A 159 -19.91 22.48 2.18
C ILE A 159 -19.27 22.36 0.78
N LEU A 160 -17.95 22.58 0.68
CA LEU A 160 -17.22 22.43 -0.59
C LEU A 160 -17.32 21.02 -1.19
N ARG A 161 -17.32 19.96 -0.36
CA ARG A 161 -17.56 18.58 -0.80
C ARG A 161 -18.91 18.39 -1.46
N TYR A 162 -19.95 18.98 -0.88
CA TYR A 162 -21.32 18.87 -1.40
C TYR A 162 -21.55 19.79 -2.61
N LEU A 163 -20.71 20.82 -2.77
CA LEU A 163 -20.59 21.61 -3.99
C LEU A 163 -19.66 20.96 -5.03
N ASN A 164 -19.14 19.76 -4.76
CA ASN A 164 -18.26 18.99 -5.64
C ASN A 164 -17.00 19.74 -6.12
N ILE A 165 -16.38 20.53 -5.24
CA ILE A 165 -15.13 21.24 -5.54
C ILE A 165 -13.95 20.25 -5.46
N LEU A 166 -13.40 19.89 -6.63
CA LEU A 166 -12.36 18.85 -6.79
C LEU A 166 -10.92 19.35 -6.56
N ASP A 167 -10.70 20.65 -6.41
CA ASP A 167 -9.39 21.19 -6.08
C ASP A 167 -9.08 20.91 -4.60
N TYR A 168 -8.28 19.88 -4.32
CA TYR A 168 -8.00 19.43 -2.95
C TYR A 168 -7.07 20.40 -2.21
N ASP A 169 -6.19 21.10 -2.92
CA ASP A 169 -5.28 22.08 -2.31
C ASP A 169 -6.06 23.25 -1.72
N PHE A 170 -7.19 23.59 -2.33
CA PHE A 170 -8.11 24.58 -1.80
C PHE A 170 -8.61 24.24 -0.39
N TYR A 171 -8.71 22.96 -0.02
CA TYR A 171 -9.17 22.53 1.30
C TYR A 171 -8.15 22.80 2.42
N PHE A 172 -6.89 23.11 2.12
CA PHE A 172 -5.91 23.56 3.12
C PHE A 172 -6.11 25.01 3.56
N ALA A 173 -6.91 25.80 2.84
CA ALA A 173 -7.13 27.18 3.23
C ALA A 173 -7.78 27.24 4.63
N PRO A 174 -7.47 28.28 5.43
CA PRO A 174 -8.09 28.47 6.73
C PRO A 174 -9.62 28.46 6.63
N GLU A 175 -10.27 27.87 7.63
CA GLU A 175 -11.73 27.73 7.66
C GLU A 175 -12.45 29.08 7.46
N GLU A 176 -11.94 30.19 8.00
CA GLU A 176 -12.47 31.54 7.78
C GLU A 176 -12.40 31.95 6.30
N THR A 177 -11.29 31.67 5.62
CA THR A 177 -11.11 31.94 4.19
C THR A 177 -12.11 31.15 3.36
N LEU A 178 -12.31 29.88 3.70
CA LEU A 178 -13.29 29.02 3.01
C LEU A 178 -14.72 29.48 3.24
N PHE A 179 -15.10 29.89 4.45
CA PHE A 179 -16.40 30.49 4.70
C PHE A 179 -16.59 31.81 3.98
N ASN A 180 -15.56 32.66 3.91
CA ASN A 180 -15.61 33.89 3.13
C ASN A 180 -15.85 33.60 1.64
N PHE A 181 -15.23 32.55 1.11
CA PHE A 181 -15.48 32.09 -0.25
C PHE A 181 -16.92 31.58 -0.45
N ILE A 182 -17.42 30.71 0.43
CA ILE A 182 -18.80 30.21 0.40
C ILE A 182 -19.82 31.37 0.47
N ASN A 183 -19.58 32.35 1.35
CA ASN A 183 -20.42 33.54 1.47
C ASN A 183 -20.41 34.41 0.20
N ARG A 184 -19.29 34.44 -0.55
CA ARG A 184 -19.21 35.12 -1.84
C ARG A 184 -20.04 34.39 -2.89
N ILE A 185 -19.91 33.06 -2.98
CA ILE A 185 -20.73 32.22 -3.86
C ILE A 185 -22.21 32.51 -3.59
N GLN A 186 -22.65 32.40 -2.33
CA GLN A 186 -24.03 32.64 -1.94
C GLN A 186 -24.53 34.04 -2.36
N LYS A 187 -23.72 35.09 -2.14
CA LYS A 187 -24.09 36.47 -2.52
C LYS A 187 -24.20 36.65 -4.03
N GLU A 188 -23.35 36.00 -4.81
CA GLU A 188 -23.39 36.07 -6.27
C GLU A 188 -24.59 35.30 -6.81
N THR A 189 -24.85 34.10 -6.28
CA THR A 189 -26.01 33.27 -6.54
C THR A 189 -27.34 33.98 -6.25
N ILE A 190 -27.44 34.70 -5.13
CA ILE A 190 -28.67 35.44 -4.76
C ILE A 190 -28.92 36.63 -5.70
N LYS A 191 -27.87 37.27 -6.23
CA LYS A 191 -28.00 38.43 -7.13
C LYS A 191 -28.58 38.06 -8.50
N SER A 192 -28.42 36.82 -8.92
CA SER A 192 -28.81 36.34 -10.24
C SER A 192 -30.19 35.66 -10.28
N ILE A 193 -30.79 35.34 -9.12
CA ILE A 193 -32.14 34.78 -9.00
C ILE A 193 -33.20 35.91 -9.10
N ASN A 194 -34.13 35.81 -10.06
CA ASN A 194 -35.17 36.82 -10.31
C ASN A 194 -36.35 36.71 -9.30
N THR A 195 -37.03 37.83 -9.06
CA THR A 195 -37.69 38.23 -7.79
C THR A 195 -38.93 37.49 -7.27
N ASN A 196 -39.28 36.28 -7.71
CA ASN A 196 -40.45 35.54 -7.19
C ASN A 196 -40.12 34.31 -6.30
N SER A 197 -38.94 33.72 -6.39
CA SER A 197 -38.49 32.59 -5.52
C SER A 197 -37.94 33.06 -4.14
N LEU A 198 -37.70 34.37 -4.01
CA LEU A 198 -36.99 35.01 -2.89
C LEU A 198 -37.73 35.04 -1.54
N ARG A 199 -39.03 34.68 -1.48
CA ARG A 199 -39.80 34.70 -0.22
C ARG A 199 -39.56 33.49 0.68
N ILE A 200 -39.05 32.38 0.15
CA ILE A 200 -38.79 31.15 0.94
C ILE A 200 -37.34 31.15 1.47
N ILE A 201 -36.41 31.73 0.72
CA ILE A 201 -34.96 31.77 1.01
C ILE A 201 -34.60 32.82 2.08
N LYS A 202 -35.44 33.85 2.28
CA LYS A 202 -35.23 34.85 3.32
C LYS A 202 -35.73 34.34 4.68
N SER A 203 -34.98 33.45 5.32
CA SER A 203 -35.00 33.39 6.78
C SER A 203 -33.92 34.35 7.32
N GLU A 204 -34.30 35.24 8.23
CA GLU A 204 -33.43 36.24 8.88
C GLU A 204 -32.39 35.60 9.85
N LYS A 205 -31.87 34.40 9.56
CA LYS A 205 -31.00 33.64 10.48
C LYS A 205 -29.68 33.14 9.88
N SER A 206 -29.36 33.44 8.62
CA SER A 206 -28.10 33.00 8.00
C SER A 206 -26.84 33.76 8.48
N THR A 207 -26.98 34.71 9.41
CA THR A 207 -25.86 35.52 9.95
C THR A 207 -25.02 34.80 11.02
N ILE A 208 -25.31 33.53 11.36
CA ILE A 208 -24.83 32.92 12.61
C ILE A 208 -23.36 32.43 12.58
N LEU A 209 -22.67 32.33 11.45
CA LEU A 209 -21.32 31.74 11.42
C LEU A 209 -20.15 32.74 11.33
N LEU A 210 -20.43 34.05 11.38
CA LEU A 210 -19.40 35.09 11.41
C LEU A 210 -19.28 35.81 12.76
N ASP A 211 -19.87 35.29 13.83
CA ASP A 211 -19.59 35.86 15.16
C ASP A 211 -18.16 35.48 15.56
N ARG A 212 -17.26 36.46 15.46
CA ARG A 212 -15.81 36.41 15.70
C ARG A 212 -15.44 36.16 17.17
N THR A 213 -16.35 35.61 17.98
CA THR A 213 -16.14 35.49 19.42
C THR A 213 -16.34 34.05 19.88
N THR A 214 -15.20 33.42 20.20
CA THR A 214 -14.98 32.11 20.86
C THR A 214 -14.85 30.87 19.95
N ASN A 215 -13.62 30.56 19.55
CA ASN A 215 -13.21 29.24 19.02
C ASN A 215 -13.66 28.04 19.90
N TYR A 216 -14.01 28.28 21.17
CA TYR A 216 -14.44 27.25 22.12
C TYR A 216 -15.91 26.83 22.04
N ASN A 217 -16.79 27.60 21.37
CA ASN A 217 -18.23 27.32 21.31
C ASN A 217 -18.75 27.02 19.89
N ARG A 218 -17.86 26.75 18.93
CA ARG A 218 -18.29 26.37 17.58
C ARG A 218 -19.02 25.02 17.62
N PRO A 219 -20.23 24.91 17.02
CA PRO A 219 -20.92 23.63 16.88
C PRO A 219 -20.10 22.66 16.03
N ILE A 220 -20.16 21.38 16.39
CA ILE A 220 -19.49 20.30 15.67
C ILE A 220 -20.22 20.06 14.34
N CYS A 221 -19.45 19.96 13.26
CA CYS A 221 -19.97 19.64 11.94
C CYS A 221 -20.67 18.27 11.96
N VAL A 222 -21.98 18.26 11.71
CA VAL A 222 -22.80 17.04 11.79
C VAL A 222 -22.45 16.00 10.72
N THR A 223 -21.83 16.41 9.61
CA THR A 223 -21.48 15.50 8.50
C THR A 223 -20.11 14.84 8.68
N CYS A 224 -19.11 15.56 9.20
CA CYS A 224 -17.75 15.02 9.39
C CYS A 224 -17.35 14.80 10.85
N LEU A 225 -18.19 15.17 11.81
CA LEU A 225 -17.89 15.15 13.24
C LEU A 225 -16.62 15.98 13.55
N ASP A 226 -16.44 17.08 12.82
CA ASP A 226 -15.25 17.95 12.82
C ASP A 226 -13.93 17.33 12.29
N LEU A 227 -13.91 16.12 11.71
CA LEU A 227 -12.68 15.54 11.15
C LEU A 227 -11.97 16.47 10.17
N LEU A 228 -12.69 16.97 9.15
CA LEU A 228 -12.09 17.86 8.15
C LEU A 228 -11.73 19.23 8.72
N TYR A 229 -12.42 19.67 9.79
CA TYR A 229 -12.11 20.94 10.43
C TYR A 229 -10.84 20.86 11.28
N GLN A 230 -10.60 19.70 11.90
CA GLN A 230 -9.50 19.50 12.85
C GLN A 230 -8.28 18.82 12.20
N VAL A 231 -8.31 18.51 10.91
CA VAL A 231 -7.31 17.65 10.26
C VAL A 231 -5.87 18.16 10.41
N ASP A 232 -5.68 19.49 10.43
CA ASP A 232 -4.40 20.20 10.53
C ASP A 232 -4.15 20.79 11.93
N THR A 233 -5.00 20.48 12.90
CA THR A 233 -4.93 21.02 14.27
C THR A 233 -4.00 20.22 15.17
N TYR A 234 -3.59 20.84 16.28
CA TYR A 234 -2.75 20.19 17.28
C TYR A 234 -3.46 18.97 17.89
N GLU A 235 -4.75 19.07 18.16
CA GLU A 235 -5.57 18.03 18.77
C GLU A 235 -5.60 16.74 17.93
N CYS A 236 -5.63 16.87 16.61
CA CYS A 236 -5.57 15.74 15.68
C CYS A 236 -4.15 15.22 15.48
N ILE A 237 -3.19 16.11 15.21
CA ILE A 237 -1.84 15.73 14.79
C ILE A 237 -0.96 15.28 15.96
N TRP A 238 -1.13 15.87 17.15
CA TRP A 238 -0.24 15.61 18.27
C TRP A 238 -0.23 14.16 18.76
N PRO A 239 -1.38 13.48 18.96
CA PRO A 239 -1.38 12.06 19.36
C PRO A 239 -0.67 11.16 18.33
N ILE A 240 -0.77 11.50 17.04
CA ILE A 240 -0.12 10.79 15.94
C ILE A 240 1.39 11.01 15.98
N TYR A 241 1.80 12.27 16.04
CA TYR A 241 3.21 12.65 16.06
C TYR A 241 3.94 12.11 17.30
N GLN A 242 3.33 12.17 18.48
CA GLN A 242 3.88 11.59 19.69
C GLN A 242 4.10 10.08 19.55
N ASN A 243 3.15 9.37 18.93
CA ASN A 243 3.26 7.94 18.72
C ASN A 243 4.41 7.60 17.77
N ILE A 244 4.59 8.37 16.68
CA ILE A 244 5.72 8.23 15.75
C ILE A 244 7.06 8.40 16.48
N LEU A 245 7.20 9.49 17.26
CA LEU A 245 8.42 9.75 18.03
C LEU A 245 8.73 8.65 19.06
N ALA A 246 7.70 8.09 19.70
CA ALA A 246 7.87 7.07 20.72
C ALA A 246 8.39 5.73 20.16
N HIS A 247 8.04 5.38 18.93
CA HIS A 247 8.46 4.11 18.31
C HIS A 247 9.79 4.21 17.56
N ASN A 248 10.22 5.41 17.15
CA ASN A 248 11.55 5.69 16.62
C ASN A 248 11.93 4.82 15.40
N PHE A 249 11.04 4.78 14.40
CA PHE A 249 11.32 4.19 13.09
C PHE A 249 12.29 5.07 12.29
N ASP A 250 13.31 4.46 11.69
CA ASP A 250 14.30 5.08 10.80
C ASP A 250 13.84 4.93 9.35
N VAL A 251 12.89 5.79 8.96
CA VAL A 251 12.21 5.79 7.67
C VAL A 251 12.10 7.23 7.14
N LYS A 252 11.98 7.36 5.82
CA LYS A 252 11.92 8.68 5.15
C LYS A 252 10.53 9.02 4.62
N ASP A 253 9.69 8.02 4.43
CA ASP A 253 8.37 8.15 3.86
C ASP A 253 7.35 7.32 4.66
N PHE A 254 6.06 7.55 4.39
CA PHE A 254 4.96 6.79 4.99
C PHE A 254 3.72 6.74 4.11
N ASN A 255 2.94 5.68 4.30
CA ASN A 255 1.57 5.53 3.81
C ASN A 255 0.56 5.68 4.96
N LEU A 256 -0.67 6.06 4.62
CA LEU A 256 -1.77 6.20 5.58
C LEU A 256 -2.89 5.19 5.36
N SER A 257 -3.27 4.53 6.45
CA SER A 257 -4.47 3.69 6.53
C SER A 257 -5.46 4.27 7.52
N VAL A 258 -6.49 4.97 7.03
CA VAL A 258 -7.45 5.68 7.88
C VAL A 258 -8.79 4.95 7.98
N SER A 259 -9.28 4.76 9.20
CA SER A 259 -10.63 4.28 9.51
C SER A 259 -11.45 5.40 10.16
N LEU A 260 -12.65 5.65 9.62
CA LEU A 260 -13.54 6.73 10.06
C LEU A 260 -14.69 6.17 10.91
N PRO A 261 -15.30 6.98 11.79
CA PRO A 261 -16.49 6.56 12.53
C PRO A 261 -17.62 6.16 11.58
N SER A 262 -18.24 4.99 11.81
CA SER A 262 -19.30 4.45 10.94
C SER A 262 -20.51 5.39 10.81
N GLY A 263 -20.80 6.16 11.87
CA GLY A 263 -21.84 7.17 11.88
C GLY A 263 -21.69 8.26 10.81
N ILE A 264 -20.46 8.54 10.34
CA ILE A 264 -20.23 9.51 9.25
C ILE A 264 -20.92 9.07 7.97
N PHE A 265 -20.93 7.78 7.64
CA PHE A 265 -21.59 7.27 6.44
C PHE A 265 -23.10 7.53 6.48
N ILE A 266 -23.70 7.32 7.65
CA ILE A 266 -25.13 7.57 7.88
C ILE A 266 -25.42 9.07 7.86
N ASN A 267 -24.59 9.90 8.49
CA ASN A 267 -24.78 11.34 8.50
C ASN A 267 -24.64 11.96 7.11
N ASN A 268 -23.69 11.50 6.29
CA ASN A 268 -23.55 11.99 4.92
C ASN A 268 -24.74 11.57 4.06
N HIS A 269 -25.16 10.30 4.13
CA HIS A 269 -26.35 9.86 3.40
C HIS A 269 -27.62 10.59 3.86
N SER A 270 -27.81 10.78 5.17
CA SER A 270 -28.94 11.53 5.72
C SER A 270 -28.94 12.99 5.27
N MET A 271 -27.77 13.64 5.17
CA MET A 271 -27.67 14.99 4.61
C MET A 271 -28.07 15.02 3.13
N MET A 272 -27.61 14.05 2.33
CA MET A 272 -28.00 13.96 0.92
C MET A 272 -29.51 13.76 0.73
N VAL A 273 -30.12 12.84 1.48
CA VAL A 273 -31.57 12.61 1.47
C VAL A 273 -32.34 13.89 1.86
N TRP A 274 -31.84 14.63 2.86
CA TRP A 274 -32.45 15.88 3.28
C TRP A 274 -32.37 16.98 2.21
N ILE A 275 -31.22 17.14 1.56
CA ILE A 275 -31.04 18.11 0.47
C ILE A 275 -31.93 17.75 -0.72
N ARG A 276 -32.02 16.47 -1.13
CA ARG A 276 -32.93 16.04 -2.20
C ARG A 276 -34.39 16.29 -1.86
N LYS A 277 -34.80 16.08 -0.62
CA LYS A 277 -36.14 16.47 -0.15
C LYS A 277 -36.39 17.97 -0.35
N ILE A 278 -35.43 18.82 0.02
CA ILE A 278 -35.52 20.27 -0.20
C ILE A 278 -35.60 20.60 -1.70
N PHE A 279 -34.80 19.94 -2.54
CA PHE A 279 -34.87 20.13 -3.99
C PHE A 279 -36.25 19.77 -4.53
N LYS A 280 -36.82 18.65 -4.10
CA LYS A 280 -38.18 18.23 -4.46
C LYS A 280 -39.24 19.24 -4.02
N ASP A 281 -39.14 19.74 -2.79
CA ASP A 281 -40.07 20.75 -2.24
C ASP A 281 -39.97 22.09 -2.99
N LEU A 282 -38.76 22.46 -3.44
CA LEU A 282 -38.48 23.68 -4.21
C LEU A 282 -38.56 23.50 -5.73
N LYS A 283 -38.79 22.27 -6.22
CA LYS A 283 -38.78 21.89 -7.65
C LYS A 283 -37.46 22.20 -8.38
N ILE A 284 -36.34 22.01 -7.69
CA ILE A 284 -34.98 22.12 -8.24
C ILE A 284 -34.58 20.77 -8.86
N GLU A 285 -33.90 20.79 -10.01
CA GLU A 285 -33.38 19.57 -10.66
C GLU A 285 -32.25 18.92 -9.84
N GLU A 286 -32.30 17.59 -9.69
CA GLU A 286 -31.44 16.83 -8.75
C GLU A 286 -30.02 16.49 -9.28
N GLU A 287 -29.71 16.77 -10.56
CA GLU A 287 -28.44 16.38 -11.23
C GLU A 287 -27.17 16.86 -10.49
N THR A 288 -27.28 17.89 -9.66
CA THR A 288 -26.16 18.47 -8.88
C THR A 288 -25.67 17.64 -7.71
N LEU A 289 -26.47 16.72 -7.17
CA LEU A 289 -26.14 15.98 -5.93
C LEU A 289 -25.74 14.52 -6.17
N GLU A 290 -25.62 14.09 -7.44
CA GLU A 290 -25.34 12.70 -7.79
C GLU A 290 -23.88 12.29 -7.51
N SER A 291 -22.95 13.25 -7.44
CA SER A 291 -21.52 13.01 -7.19
C SER A 291 -20.95 13.95 -6.14
N ILE A 292 -21.10 13.59 -4.85
CA ILE A 292 -20.34 14.25 -3.78
C ILE A 292 -18.98 13.57 -3.62
N ILE A 293 -17.95 14.35 -3.29
CA ILE A 293 -16.62 13.81 -3.03
C ILE A 293 -16.68 12.89 -1.79
N ASP A 294 -15.84 11.86 -1.70
CA ASP A 294 -15.78 10.99 -0.51
C ASP A 294 -14.99 11.65 0.63
N LEU A 295 -15.50 11.55 1.86
CA LEU A 295 -14.90 12.24 3.02
C LEU A 295 -13.52 11.67 3.33
N LYS A 296 -13.36 10.36 3.18
CA LYS A 296 -12.11 9.67 3.48
C LYS A 296 -11.02 10.05 2.51
N GLU A 297 -11.34 10.31 1.25
CA GLU A 297 -10.34 10.68 0.24
C GLU A 297 -9.69 12.02 0.58
N ILE A 298 -10.50 13.08 0.73
CA ILE A 298 -10.00 14.40 1.13
C ILE A 298 -9.33 14.33 2.50
N PHE A 299 -9.96 13.67 3.48
CA PHE A 299 -9.39 13.61 4.82
C PHE A 299 -8.03 12.89 4.83
N LYS A 300 -7.88 11.77 4.11
CA LYS A 300 -6.59 11.05 4.00
C LYS A 300 -5.52 11.94 3.34
N TYR A 301 -5.87 12.69 2.29
CA TYR A 301 -4.96 13.63 1.64
C TYR A 301 -4.49 14.74 2.61
N LEU A 302 -5.44 15.45 3.22
CA LEU A 302 -5.16 16.54 4.15
C LEU A 302 -4.36 16.07 5.38
N LEU A 303 -4.69 14.89 5.91
CA LEU A 303 -3.99 14.30 7.05
C LEU A 303 -2.56 13.89 6.67
N GLY A 304 -2.37 13.32 5.48
CA GLY A 304 -1.06 12.96 4.94
C GLY A 304 -0.12 14.16 4.92
N GLU A 305 -0.50 15.25 4.26
CA GLU A 305 0.33 16.46 4.25
C GLU A 305 0.54 17.07 5.63
N SER A 306 -0.48 17.01 6.50
CA SER A 306 -0.38 17.59 7.85
C SER A 306 0.64 16.81 8.70
N ILE A 307 0.70 15.49 8.53
CA ILE A 307 1.72 14.64 9.15
C ILE A 307 3.09 14.91 8.52
N GLU A 308 3.19 14.94 7.19
CA GLU A 308 4.44 15.26 6.46
C GLU A 308 5.05 16.59 6.92
N LYS A 309 4.26 17.66 6.99
CA LYS A 309 4.70 18.98 7.49
C LYS A 309 5.22 18.92 8.92
N LYS A 310 4.71 17.98 9.74
CA LYS A 310 5.07 17.84 11.15
C LYS A 310 6.28 16.94 11.38
N THR A 311 6.42 15.86 10.59
CA THR A 311 7.48 14.85 10.74
C THR A 311 8.68 15.11 9.84
N GLY A 312 8.47 15.77 8.69
CA GLY A 312 9.45 15.89 7.62
C GLY A 312 9.58 14.62 6.76
N MET A 313 8.71 13.63 6.96
CA MET A 313 8.66 12.40 6.15
C MET A 313 7.74 12.59 4.94
N GLU A 314 8.09 12.02 3.80
CA GLU A 314 7.28 12.09 2.58
C GLU A 314 6.02 11.21 2.66
N TYR A 315 4.86 11.77 2.33
CA TYR A 315 3.61 11.03 2.25
C TYR A 315 3.44 10.39 0.86
N THR A 316 3.43 9.07 0.79
CA THR A 316 3.27 8.30 -0.45
C THR A 316 2.49 7.00 -0.25
N ASN A 317 1.67 6.63 -1.24
CA ASN A 317 0.90 5.38 -1.18
C ASN A 317 1.75 4.12 -1.43
N HIS A 318 3.04 4.29 -1.75
CA HIS A 318 3.97 3.19 -2.05
C HIS A 318 4.96 2.89 -0.92
N SER A 319 4.88 3.63 0.19
CA SER A 319 5.76 3.42 1.33
C SER A 319 5.53 2.05 1.98
N GLU A 320 6.63 1.40 2.35
CA GLU A 320 6.66 0.19 3.17
C GLU A 320 6.33 0.47 4.64
N PHE A 321 6.33 1.74 5.07
CA PHE A 321 5.94 2.16 6.42
C PHE A 321 4.51 2.68 6.42
N ASN A 322 3.59 1.93 7.03
CA ASN A 322 2.18 2.29 7.10
C ASN A 322 1.78 2.76 8.51
N ILE A 323 1.14 3.93 8.56
CA ILE A 323 0.54 4.50 9.76
C ILE A 323 -0.96 4.25 9.69
N THR A 324 -1.46 3.37 10.55
CA THR A 324 -2.89 3.08 10.67
C THR A 324 -3.53 3.91 11.78
N ILE A 325 -4.55 4.69 11.43
CA ILE A 325 -5.24 5.61 12.33
C ILE A 325 -6.73 5.27 12.33
N GLU A 326 -7.26 4.95 13.51
CA GLU A 326 -8.68 4.65 13.69
C GLU A 326 -9.35 5.75 14.52
N PHE A 327 -10.31 6.42 13.87
CA PHE A 327 -11.20 7.39 14.48
C PHE A 327 -12.50 6.69 14.88
N SER A 328 -12.94 6.92 16.12
CA SER A 328 -14.20 6.40 16.65
C SER A 328 -15.06 7.53 17.19
N HIS A 329 -16.38 7.34 17.24
CA HIS A 329 -17.29 8.32 17.81
C HIS A 329 -18.42 7.60 18.53
N PHE A 330 -18.49 7.75 19.84
CA PHE A 330 -19.33 6.93 20.71
C PHE A 330 -20.82 7.02 20.36
N ASP A 331 -21.35 8.23 20.22
CA ASP A 331 -22.80 8.47 20.02
C ASP A 331 -23.32 7.93 18.69
N THR A 332 -22.48 7.81 17.67
CA THR A 332 -22.92 7.47 16.30
C THR A 332 -22.42 6.11 15.83
N GLN A 333 -21.63 5.40 16.64
CA GLN A 333 -21.02 4.11 16.28
C GLN A 333 -22.06 3.04 15.87
N GLN A 334 -23.31 3.14 16.32
CA GLN A 334 -24.39 2.20 16.03
C GLN A 334 -25.43 2.73 15.03
N ASN A 335 -25.25 3.93 14.47
CA ASN A 335 -26.27 4.53 13.60
C ASN A 335 -26.60 3.65 12.39
N HIS A 336 -25.60 2.94 11.85
CA HIS A 336 -25.75 2.04 10.71
C HIS A 336 -26.71 0.88 10.99
N MET A 337 -26.99 0.56 12.26
CA MET A 337 -27.95 -0.49 12.63
C MET A 337 -29.36 -0.21 12.11
N LEU A 338 -29.71 1.04 11.79
CA LEU A 338 -30.99 1.38 11.15
C LEU A 338 -31.19 0.62 9.83
N LEU A 339 -30.10 0.31 9.11
CA LEU A 339 -30.14 -0.36 7.81
C LEU A 339 -30.70 -1.79 7.92
N THR A 340 -30.58 -2.43 9.07
CA THR A 340 -31.21 -3.74 9.33
C THR A 340 -32.74 -3.70 9.31
N ARG A 341 -33.32 -2.51 9.45
CA ARG A 341 -34.78 -2.27 9.44
C ARG A 341 -35.30 -1.85 8.07
N ILE A 342 -34.41 -1.67 7.08
CA ILE A 342 -34.76 -1.27 5.71
C ILE A 342 -34.56 -2.48 4.80
N PRO A 343 -35.64 -3.15 4.32
CA PRO A 343 -35.52 -4.35 3.51
C PRO A 343 -34.69 -4.16 2.22
N SER A 344 -34.81 -3.00 1.58
CA SER A 344 -34.08 -2.65 0.34
C SER A 344 -32.56 -2.51 0.55
N ALA A 345 -32.10 -2.25 1.78
CA ALA A 345 -30.67 -2.11 2.09
C ALA A 345 -29.89 -3.44 1.95
N ASN A 346 -30.58 -4.58 2.09
CA ASN A 346 -29.98 -5.92 2.12
C ASN A 346 -28.77 -6.00 3.07
N PHE A 347 -28.91 -5.45 4.27
CA PHE A 347 -27.84 -5.33 5.26
C PHE A 347 -27.96 -6.40 6.34
N GLU A 348 -27.17 -7.47 6.22
CA GLU A 348 -27.13 -8.58 7.18
C GLU A 348 -25.90 -8.50 8.09
N LEU A 349 -26.13 -8.64 9.41
CA LEU A 349 -25.07 -8.76 10.41
C LEU A 349 -25.00 -10.18 10.95
N LYS A 350 -23.82 -10.79 10.88
CA LYS A 350 -23.54 -12.16 11.35
C LYS A 350 -22.51 -12.11 12.47
N LYS A 351 -22.84 -12.69 13.62
CA LYS A 351 -21.90 -12.78 14.75
C LYS A 351 -20.98 -13.99 14.54
N THR A 352 -19.69 -13.74 14.38
CA THR A 352 -18.68 -14.79 14.12
C THR A 352 -17.55 -14.70 15.14
N LYS A 353 -16.90 -15.82 15.46
CA LYS A 353 -15.70 -15.82 16.32
C LYS A 353 -14.44 -15.70 15.46
N VAL A 354 -13.64 -14.66 15.72
CA VAL A 354 -12.33 -14.44 15.09
C VAL A 354 -11.28 -14.38 16.20
N LYS A 355 -10.25 -15.25 16.14
CA LYS A 355 -9.18 -15.34 17.15
C LYS A 355 -9.71 -15.38 18.61
N GLY A 356 -10.80 -16.11 18.84
CA GLY A 356 -11.43 -16.26 20.17
C GLY A 356 -12.34 -15.10 20.62
N LYS A 357 -12.36 -13.96 19.90
CA LYS A 357 -13.25 -12.83 20.17
C LYS A 357 -14.51 -12.91 19.29
N SER A 358 -15.66 -12.51 19.83
CA SER A 358 -16.90 -12.39 19.04
C SER A 358 -16.88 -11.07 18.26
N VAL A 359 -16.98 -11.14 16.94
CA VAL A 359 -16.96 -9.99 16.02
C VAL A 359 -18.21 -10.03 15.15
N TRP A 360 -18.80 -8.87 14.87
CA TRP A 360 -19.88 -8.75 13.90
C TRP A 360 -19.30 -8.67 12.49
N VAL A 361 -19.64 -9.64 11.65
CA VAL A 361 -19.33 -9.70 10.22
C VAL A 361 -20.52 -9.10 9.47
N GLY A 362 -20.27 -8.16 8.57
CA GLY A 362 -21.33 -7.40 7.91
C GLY A 362 -21.22 -5.88 8.15
N ASP A 363 -20.54 -5.48 9.22
CA ASP A 363 -20.42 -4.08 9.70
C ASP A 363 -19.18 -3.34 9.13
N SER A 364 -18.77 -3.64 7.90
CA SER A 364 -17.62 -2.96 7.27
C SER A 364 -18.08 -1.69 6.54
N ARG A 365 -17.17 -0.71 6.37
CA ARG A 365 -17.43 0.48 5.53
C ARG A 365 -18.03 0.10 4.17
N THR A 366 -17.41 -0.84 3.47
CA THR A 366 -17.85 -1.28 2.13
C THR A 366 -19.29 -1.79 2.18
N ASN A 367 -19.66 -2.55 3.20
CA ASN A 367 -21.02 -3.07 3.35
C ASN A 367 -22.02 -1.96 3.69
N ILE A 368 -21.67 -1.03 4.57
CA ILE A 368 -22.53 0.10 4.94
C ILE A 368 -22.79 0.99 3.71
N VAL A 369 -21.75 1.37 2.97
CA VAL A 369 -21.87 2.21 1.76
C VAL A 369 -22.69 1.50 0.68
N ASN A 370 -22.43 0.20 0.45
CA ASN A 370 -23.20 -0.61 -0.50
C ASN A 370 -24.66 -0.82 -0.11
N ALA A 371 -24.97 -0.82 1.19
CA ALA A 371 -26.34 -0.88 1.68
C ALA A 371 -27.05 0.45 1.47
N LEU A 372 -26.41 1.57 1.84
CA LEU A 372 -26.94 2.91 1.67
C LEU A 372 -27.26 3.25 0.21
N SER A 373 -26.45 2.81 -0.75
CA SER A 373 -26.71 3.07 -2.18
C SER A 373 -27.97 2.41 -2.73
N LYS A 374 -28.56 1.45 -2.00
CA LYS A 374 -29.79 0.74 -2.37
C LYS A 374 -31.04 1.24 -1.65
N VAL A 375 -30.88 2.12 -0.67
CA VAL A 375 -31.98 2.63 0.15
C VAL A 375 -32.68 3.77 -0.57
N PRO A 376 -33.99 3.66 -0.87
CA PRO A 376 -34.77 4.79 -1.36
C PRO A 376 -34.93 5.89 -0.29
N ASP A 377 -34.92 7.15 -0.71
CA ASP A 377 -35.03 8.31 0.19
C ASP A 377 -36.28 8.25 1.10
N ASP A 378 -37.44 7.89 0.55
CA ASP A 378 -38.69 7.79 1.32
C ASP A 378 -38.63 6.68 2.40
N ASP A 379 -37.92 5.57 2.11
CA ASP A 379 -37.68 4.51 3.09
C ASP A 379 -36.72 4.98 4.17
N PHE A 380 -35.66 5.70 3.79
CA PHE A 380 -34.71 6.28 4.74
C PHE A 380 -35.41 7.28 5.67
N LEU A 381 -36.19 8.23 5.13
CA LEU A 381 -36.92 9.23 5.91
C LEU A 381 -37.96 8.61 6.86
N ARG A 382 -38.59 7.50 6.45
CA ARG A 382 -39.57 6.78 7.29
C ARG A 382 -38.92 6.09 8.49
N ILE A 383 -37.71 5.54 8.32
CA ILE A 383 -37.04 4.73 9.35
C ILE A 383 -36.05 5.55 10.19
N CYS A 384 -35.38 6.53 9.59
CA CYS A 384 -34.42 7.41 10.24
C CYS A 384 -35.15 8.60 10.89
N ASN A 385 -35.42 8.51 12.19
CA ASN A 385 -36.08 9.56 12.97
C ASN A 385 -35.18 10.77 13.29
N TYR A 386 -33.96 10.79 12.80
CA TYR A 386 -32.97 11.86 12.99
C TYR A 386 -32.42 12.38 11.65
N CYS A 387 -33.25 12.42 10.61
CA CYS A 387 -32.95 13.10 9.35
C CYS A 387 -33.62 14.50 9.35
N PRO A 388 -32.88 15.61 9.19
CA PRO A 388 -31.43 15.72 8.90
C PRO A 388 -30.54 15.35 10.09
N PRO A 389 -29.24 15.06 9.86
CA PRO A 389 -28.32 14.60 10.91
C PRO A 389 -28.36 15.48 12.16
N PRO A 390 -28.44 14.91 13.36
CA PRO A 390 -28.59 15.67 14.58
C PRO A 390 -27.29 16.36 14.98
N VAL A 391 -27.41 17.46 15.72
CA VAL A 391 -26.26 18.10 16.38
C VAL A 391 -25.63 17.14 17.38
N VAL A 392 -24.33 16.95 17.27
CA VAL A 392 -23.53 16.14 18.21
C VAL A 392 -22.85 17.03 19.25
N ARG A 393 -22.58 16.46 20.43
CA ARG A 393 -21.98 17.19 21.56
C ARG A 393 -20.50 16.90 21.74
N GLU A 394 -20.07 15.72 21.30
CA GLU A 394 -18.71 15.24 21.43
C GLU A 394 -18.09 15.04 20.05
N ARG A 395 -16.75 15.08 20.01
CA ARG A 395 -15.97 14.81 18.79
C ARG A 395 -15.58 13.35 18.77
N TRP A 396 -14.93 12.97 17.67
CA TRP A 396 -14.28 11.68 17.57
C TRP A 396 -13.14 11.53 18.59
N GLU A 397 -12.78 10.28 18.87
CA GLU A 397 -11.56 9.89 19.58
C GLU A 397 -10.63 9.16 18.62
N ILE A 398 -9.32 9.40 18.76
CA ILE A 398 -8.26 8.66 18.05
C ILE A 398 -7.81 7.50 18.93
N LYS A 399 -7.92 6.27 18.41
CA LYS A 399 -7.23 5.13 19.04
C LYS A 399 -5.72 5.26 18.83
N PRO A 400 -4.89 4.70 19.73
CA PRO A 400 -3.44 4.71 19.55
C PRO A 400 -3.06 4.27 18.13
N PRO A 401 -2.37 5.12 17.35
CA PRO A 401 -1.95 4.77 16.01
C PRO A 401 -1.11 3.49 16.02
N ILE A 402 -1.31 2.68 14.99
CA ILE A 402 -0.53 1.46 14.77
C ILE A 402 0.49 1.77 13.69
N LEU A 403 1.76 1.59 14.01
CA LEU A 403 2.90 1.85 13.13
C LEU A 403 3.53 0.52 12.74
N GLU A 404 3.50 0.22 11.45
CA GLU A 404 3.98 -1.05 10.92
C GLU A 404 4.85 -0.79 9.69
N HIS A 405 6.05 -1.36 9.67
CA HIS A 405 6.87 -1.47 8.48
C HIS A 405 6.71 -2.87 7.88
N GLU A 406 6.68 -2.97 6.55
CA GLU A 406 6.74 -4.26 5.85
C GLU A 406 7.99 -5.04 6.24
N ALA A 407 7.92 -6.37 6.13
CA ALA A 407 9.05 -7.21 6.50
C ALA A 407 10.23 -6.98 5.55
N VAL A 408 11.44 -6.95 6.10
CA VAL A 408 12.68 -6.92 5.29
C VAL A 408 13.42 -8.25 5.45
N TYR A 409 14.30 -8.55 4.51
CA TYR A 409 14.96 -9.85 4.47
C TYR A 409 16.48 -9.72 4.56
N VAL A 410 17.07 -10.55 5.43
CA VAL A 410 18.52 -10.69 5.56
C VAL A 410 18.90 -12.15 5.40
N GLY A 411 19.87 -12.41 4.53
CA GLY A 411 20.28 -13.74 4.09
C GLY A 411 21.73 -14.04 4.37
N GLY A 412 22.09 -15.32 4.47
CA GLY A 412 23.48 -15.75 4.60
C GLY A 412 23.63 -17.28 4.58
N ARG A 413 24.79 -17.75 5.05
CA ARG A 413 25.05 -19.18 5.23
C ARG A 413 25.46 -19.48 6.67
N TYR A 414 24.95 -20.58 7.22
CA TYR A 414 25.37 -21.05 8.54
C TYR A 414 26.09 -22.40 8.47
N ASN A 415 27.17 -22.52 9.23
CA ASN A 415 27.69 -23.79 9.69
C ASN A 415 27.12 -24.11 11.06
N LYS A 416 26.83 -25.39 11.28
CA LYS A 416 26.41 -25.95 12.56
C LYS A 416 27.48 -26.91 13.03
N LEU A 417 28.18 -26.53 14.09
CA LEU A 417 29.38 -27.21 14.57
C LEU A 417 29.07 -28.26 15.65
N SER A 418 27.97 -28.07 16.38
CA SER A 418 27.53 -28.95 17.47
C SER A 418 26.52 -30.02 17.04
N ARG A 419 26.68 -31.25 17.56
CA ARG A 419 25.71 -32.36 17.43
C ARG A 419 24.59 -32.33 18.49
N LYS A 420 24.56 -31.29 19.33
CA LYS A 420 23.52 -31.11 20.37
C LYS A 420 22.63 -29.89 20.10
N LEU A 421 22.79 -29.26 18.93
CA LEU A 421 22.10 -28.04 18.55
C LEU A 421 20.93 -28.34 17.61
N SER A 422 19.77 -27.74 17.87
CA SER A 422 18.63 -27.81 16.95
C SER A 422 18.71 -26.70 15.90
N GLN A 423 18.09 -26.87 14.73
CA GLN A 423 18.09 -25.81 13.70
C GLN A 423 17.13 -24.67 14.07
N THR A 424 15.93 -25.02 14.55
CA THR A 424 14.89 -24.10 15.01
C THR A 424 14.47 -24.45 16.44
N PRO A 425 13.91 -23.52 17.23
CA PRO A 425 13.51 -23.77 18.61
C PRO A 425 12.65 -25.03 18.74
N TRP A 426 13.08 -25.96 19.59
CA TRP A 426 12.35 -27.20 19.82
C TRP A 426 11.41 -27.05 21.00
N ILE A 427 10.15 -26.69 20.73
CA ILE A 427 9.13 -26.44 21.75
C ILE A 427 8.07 -27.55 21.67
N ILE A 428 7.79 -28.21 22.80
CA ILE A 428 6.67 -29.16 22.94
C ILE A 428 5.84 -28.75 24.15
N ASN A 429 4.54 -28.54 23.97
CA ASN A 429 3.61 -28.11 25.02
C ASN A 429 4.10 -26.86 25.79
N GLY A 430 4.69 -25.90 25.07
CA GLY A 430 5.26 -24.67 25.66
C GLY A 430 6.63 -24.85 26.32
N ASN A 431 7.13 -26.08 26.47
CA ASN A 431 8.44 -26.34 27.06
C ASN A 431 9.53 -26.44 25.99
N LYS A 432 10.59 -25.65 26.16
CA LYS A 432 11.77 -25.69 25.29
C LYS A 432 12.63 -26.91 25.65
N LEU A 433 12.76 -27.85 24.71
CA LEU A 433 13.48 -29.12 24.91
C LEU A 433 14.97 -29.02 24.63
N ALA A 434 15.40 -28.00 23.89
CA ALA A 434 16.82 -27.70 23.65
C ALA A 434 17.10 -26.27 24.12
N PRO A 435 18.22 -26.01 24.81
CA PRO A 435 18.50 -24.69 25.38
C PRO A 435 18.61 -23.60 24.32
N ILE A 436 19.10 -23.93 23.12
CA ILE A 436 19.30 -22.99 22.02
C ILE A 436 19.21 -23.69 20.66
N SER A 437 19.01 -22.91 19.61
CA SER A 437 18.95 -23.35 18.21
C SER A 437 19.78 -22.45 17.30
N VAL A 438 20.08 -22.92 16.08
CA VAL A 438 20.80 -22.12 15.05
C VAL A 438 20.06 -20.80 14.80
N SER A 439 18.73 -20.89 14.67
CA SER A 439 17.85 -19.75 14.48
C SER A 439 17.99 -18.71 15.59
N GLU A 440 18.09 -19.12 16.86
CA GLU A 440 18.27 -18.19 17.99
C GLU A 440 19.68 -17.62 18.07
N CYS A 441 20.71 -18.41 17.73
CA CYS A 441 22.09 -17.90 17.71
C CYS A 441 22.26 -16.74 16.73
N ILE A 442 21.55 -16.77 15.59
CA ILE A 442 21.66 -15.77 14.53
C ILE A 442 20.59 -14.69 14.69
N GLY A 443 19.34 -15.10 14.86
CA GLY A 443 18.16 -14.24 14.84
C GLY A 443 18.12 -13.23 15.98
N GLU A 444 18.50 -13.60 17.22
CA GLU A 444 18.46 -12.66 18.35
C GLU A 444 19.46 -11.50 18.18
N ILE A 445 20.64 -11.76 17.63
CA ILE A 445 21.61 -10.69 17.33
C ILE A 445 21.03 -9.74 16.28
N LEU A 446 20.45 -10.29 15.21
CA LEU A 446 19.88 -9.47 14.14
C LEU A 446 18.63 -8.71 14.61
N ARG A 447 17.80 -9.33 15.45
CA ARG A 447 16.66 -8.67 16.10
C ARG A 447 17.06 -7.40 16.82
N GLU A 448 18.16 -7.44 17.57
CA GLU A 448 18.71 -6.25 18.23
C GLU A 448 19.18 -5.18 17.22
N LYS A 449 19.86 -5.57 16.13
CA LYS A 449 20.35 -4.59 15.12
C LYS A 449 19.20 -3.92 14.34
N PHE A 450 18.19 -4.69 13.94
CA PHE A 450 17.00 -4.20 13.23
C PHE A 450 15.97 -3.55 14.15
N MET A 451 16.09 -3.76 15.48
CA MET A 451 15.11 -3.36 16.49
C MET A 451 13.71 -3.87 16.16
N CYS A 452 13.60 -5.07 15.59
CA CYS A 452 12.35 -5.61 15.07
C CYS A 452 11.50 -6.29 16.16
N ASP A 453 10.20 -6.45 15.90
CA ASP A 453 9.30 -7.11 16.84
C ASP A 453 9.62 -8.59 16.97
N ASP A 454 9.84 -9.24 15.84
CA ASP A 454 10.13 -10.67 15.75
C ASP A 454 10.90 -10.99 14.46
N TYR A 455 11.27 -12.25 14.27
CA TYR A 455 11.86 -12.74 13.03
C TYR A 455 11.39 -14.16 12.69
N ILE A 456 11.40 -14.50 11.41
CA ILE A 456 11.12 -15.85 10.92
C ILE A 456 12.35 -16.40 10.22
N PHE A 457 12.93 -17.48 10.75
CA PHE A 457 14.11 -18.13 10.19
C PHE A 457 13.73 -19.19 9.17
N VAL A 458 14.21 -19.04 7.93
CA VAL A 458 13.90 -19.92 6.80
C VAL A 458 15.19 -20.45 6.17
N PRO A 459 15.57 -21.71 6.44
CA PRO A 459 16.74 -22.35 5.85
C PRO A 459 16.42 -23.06 4.52
N ALA A 460 17.41 -23.21 3.63
CA ALA A 460 17.33 -24.08 2.45
C ALA A 460 17.43 -25.56 2.85
N GLY A 461 16.37 -26.09 3.46
CA GLY A 461 16.30 -27.44 4.02
C GLY A 461 16.82 -27.56 5.45
N ARG A 462 16.89 -28.81 5.94
CA ARG A 462 17.12 -29.10 7.36
C ARG A 462 18.03 -30.29 7.59
N GLU A 463 18.81 -30.22 8.67
CA GLU A 463 19.53 -31.35 9.25
C GLU A 463 19.00 -31.72 10.65
N ASP A 464 19.17 -32.98 11.04
CA ASP A 464 18.81 -33.46 12.38
C ASP A 464 19.72 -32.84 13.46
N VAL A 465 19.26 -32.87 14.72
CA VAL A 465 19.99 -32.32 15.88
C VAL A 465 21.43 -32.85 15.97
N ASN A 466 21.63 -34.15 15.74
CA ASN A 466 22.94 -34.81 15.84
C ASN A 466 23.82 -34.72 14.59
N VAL A 467 23.40 -33.95 13.58
CA VAL A 467 24.12 -33.76 12.30
C VAL A 467 24.77 -32.39 12.29
N ARG A 468 26.04 -32.31 11.86
CA ARG A 468 26.73 -31.03 11.63
C ARG A 468 26.51 -30.53 10.21
N MET A 469 26.60 -29.21 10.03
CA MET A 469 26.62 -28.55 8.72
C MET A 469 27.96 -27.84 8.57
N LEU A 470 28.83 -28.37 7.70
CA LEU A 470 30.22 -27.93 7.49
C LEU A 470 30.39 -27.28 6.11
N GLY A 471 31.62 -27.21 5.61
CA GLY A 471 31.97 -26.57 4.33
C GLY A 471 31.51 -25.12 4.26
N THR A 472 30.91 -24.73 3.13
CA THR A 472 30.39 -23.37 2.91
C THR A 472 29.12 -23.05 3.72
N GLY A 473 28.59 -24.02 4.46
CA GLY A 473 27.37 -23.84 5.26
C GLY A 473 26.09 -23.94 4.45
N ARG A 474 24.97 -23.98 5.15
CA ARG A 474 23.62 -24.02 4.57
C ARG A 474 23.08 -22.60 4.36
N PRO A 475 22.56 -22.28 3.17
CA PRO A 475 21.79 -21.06 2.91
C PRO A 475 20.60 -20.88 3.85
N PHE A 476 20.37 -19.65 4.29
CA PHE A 476 19.17 -19.27 5.03
C PHE A 476 18.82 -17.81 4.78
N PHE A 477 17.59 -17.44 5.10
CA PHE A 477 17.21 -16.06 5.34
C PHE A 477 16.40 -15.91 6.62
N LEU A 478 16.35 -14.67 7.10
CA LEU A 478 15.47 -14.21 8.15
C LEU A 478 14.54 -13.17 7.55
N GLU A 479 13.24 -13.40 7.70
CA GLU A 479 12.22 -12.36 7.53
C GLU A 479 12.15 -11.58 8.85
N ILE A 480 12.47 -10.30 8.78
CA ILE A 480 12.55 -9.39 9.91
C ILE A 480 11.21 -8.66 10.03
N ILE A 481 10.48 -8.90 11.12
CA ILE A 481 9.09 -8.44 11.26
C ILE A 481 9.04 -7.07 11.94
N ASN A 482 8.42 -6.10 11.26
CA ASN A 482 8.25 -4.72 11.74
C ASN A 482 9.58 -4.08 12.21
N PRO A 483 10.61 -4.02 11.36
CA PRO A 483 11.89 -3.42 11.72
C PRO A 483 11.76 -1.92 11.96
N ARG A 484 12.43 -1.40 13.01
CA ARG A 484 12.57 0.06 13.19
C ARG A 484 13.77 0.58 12.42
N LYS A 485 14.69 -0.29 12.02
CA LYS A 485 15.82 0.03 11.15
C LYS A 485 15.80 -0.90 9.93
N PRO A 486 14.87 -0.69 8.98
CA PRO A 486 14.66 -1.60 7.85
C PRO A 486 15.88 -1.76 6.94
N TYR A 487 16.71 -0.72 6.83
CA TYR A 487 17.87 -0.72 5.95
C TYR A 487 19.16 -0.60 6.75
N LEU A 488 19.84 -1.73 6.95
CA LEU A 488 21.16 -1.77 7.58
C LEU A 488 22.26 -1.75 6.52
N PHE A 489 23.29 -0.94 6.75
CA PHE A 489 24.51 -0.95 5.93
C PHE A 489 25.28 -2.26 6.11
N GLN A 490 26.04 -2.64 5.08
CA GLN A 490 26.77 -3.90 5.04
C GLN A 490 27.80 -4.02 6.18
N GLU A 491 28.37 -2.91 6.63
CA GLU A 491 29.29 -2.86 7.78
C GLU A 491 28.61 -3.35 9.07
N ILE A 492 27.36 -2.94 9.32
CA ILE A 492 26.59 -3.37 10.50
C ILE A 492 26.29 -4.87 10.43
N LEU A 493 25.99 -5.39 9.24
CA LEU A 493 25.78 -6.82 9.01
C LEU A 493 27.07 -7.62 9.22
N ASN A 494 28.22 -7.06 8.82
CA ASN A 494 29.53 -7.66 9.07
C ASN A 494 29.86 -7.70 10.57
N ASP A 495 29.57 -6.63 11.32
CA ASP A 495 29.71 -6.60 12.77
C ASP A 495 28.81 -7.64 13.45
N ALA A 496 27.55 -7.75 13.01
CA ALA A 496 26.61 -8.75 13.50
C ALA A 496 27.13 -10.18 13.24
N ARG A 497 27.67 -10.43 12.04
CA ARG A 497 28.31 -11.71 11.68
C ARG A 497 29.48 -12.03 12.61
N GLU A 498 30.35 -11.08 12.87
CA GLU A 498 31.50 -11.26 13.78
C GLU A 498 31.06 -11.51 15.21
N GLU A 499 30.04 -10.78 15.68
CA GLU A 499 29.43 -10.97 16.98
C GLU A 499 28.85 -12.39 17.14
N ILE A 500 28.09 -12.87 16.15
CA ILE A 500 27.55 -14.23 16.12
C ILE A 500 28.70 -15.25 16.19
N ASN A 501 29.71 -15.10 15.35
CA ASN A 501 30.84 -16.02 15.26
C ASN A 501 31.69 -16.06 16.54
N LYS A 502 31.81 -14.93 17.24
CA LYS A 502 32.52 -14.83 18.51
C LYS A 502 31.72 -15.42 19.66
N ARG A 503 30.43 -15.05 19.78
CA ARG A 503 29.55 -15.45 20.89
C ARG A 503 29.22 -16.94 20.84
N TYR A 504 29.07 -17.50 19.65
CA TYR A 504 28.63 -18.88 19.43
C TYR A 504 29.67 -19.75 18.72
N LYS A 505 30.97 -19.44 18.88
CA LYS A 505 32.11 -20.05 18.18
C LYS A 505 32.12 -21.59 18.11
N ASP A 506 31.59 -22.27 19.12
CA ASP A 506 31.58 -23.74 19.23
C ASP A 506 30.25 -24.37 18.74
N LEU A 507 29.26 -23.52 18.42
CA LEU A 507 27.91 -23.93 18.07
C LEU A 507 27.59 -23.65 16.60
N VAL A 508 27.81 -22.40 16.16
CA VAL A 508 27.51 -21.94 14.81
C VAL A 508 28.59 -21.01 14.28
N ARG A 509 28.72 -20.98 12.96
CA ARG A 509 29.44 -19.93 12.24
C ARG A 509 28.52 -19.39 11.16
N CYS A 510 28.33 -18.09 11.11
CA CYS A 510 27.56 -17.37 10.12
C CYS A 510 28.52 -16.67 9.15
N GLU A 511 28.23 -16.76 7.86
CA GLU A 511 28.99 -16.12 6.80
C GLU A 511 28.07 -15.49 5.77
N ARG A 512 28.62 -14.50 5.04
CA ARG A 512 27.95 -13.83 3.92
C ARG A 512 26.58 -13.24 4.29
N LEU A 513 26.46 -12.61 5.47
CA LEU A 513 25.23 -11.89 5.84
C LEU A 513 25.06 -10.67 4.94
N LYS A 514 23.91 -10.55 4.28
CA LYS A 514 23.56 -9.39 3.46
C LYS A 514 22.05 -9.16 3.43
N MET A 515 21.63 -7.94 3.12
CA MET A 515 20.24 -7.66 2.74
C MET A 515 19.90 -8.41 1.45
N ILE A 516 18.69 -8.95 1.35
CA ILE A 516 18.23 -9.73 0.18
C ILE A 516 16.83 -9.26 -0.24
N ASP A 517 16.44 -9.59 -1.48
CA ASP A 517 15.12 -9.24 -2.03
C ASP A 517 14.19 -10.45 -2.13
N GLU A 518 12.95 -10.24 -2.57
CA GLU A 518 11.97 -11.31 -2.73
C GLU A 518 12.42 -12.40 -3.73
N LYS A 519 13.26 -12.06 -4.72
CA LYS A 519 13.73 -13.02 -5.73
C LYS A 519 14.66 -14.03 -5.09
N ASP A 520 15.50 -13.60 -4.15
CA ASP A 520 16.37 -14.47 -3.37
C ASP A 520 15.58 -15.54 -2.58
N LEU A 521 14.37 -15.21 -2.11
CA LEU A 521 13.53 -16.15 -1.34
C LEU A 521 13.17 -17.39 -2.17
N SER A 522 12.86 -17.18 -3.45
CA SER A 522 12.57 -18.27 -4.40
C SER A 522 13.78 -19.17 -4.63
N ILE A 523 14.98 -18.59 -4.74
CA ILE A 523 16.24 -19.32 -4.97
C ILE A 523 16.54 -20.27 -3.81
N ILE A 524 16.34 -19.80 -2.57
CA ILE A 524 16.57 -20.59 -1.35
C ILE A 524 15.61 -21.78 -1.29
N LYS A 525 14.33 -21.54 -1.64
CA LYS A 525 13.29 -22.57 -1.66
C LYS A 525 13.53 -23.63 -2.75
N GLU A 526 13.86 -23.21 -3.98
CA GLU A 526 14.25 -24.12 -5.05
C GLU A 526 15.53 -24.90 -4.69
N GLY A 527 16.43 -24.26 -3.96
CA GLY A 527 17.64 -24.86 -3.38
C GLY A 527 17.35 -26.07 -2.49
N GLU A 528 16.32 -25.99 -1.67
CA GLU A 528 15.88 -27.10 -0.81
C GLU A 528 15.47 -28.32 -1.64
N GLU A 529 14.62 -28.08 -2.65
CA GLU A 529 13.91 -29.11 -3.42
C GLU A 529 14.78 -29.80 -4.47
N ASN A 530 15.68 -29.06 -5.13
CA ASN A 530 16.33 -29.52 -6.35
C ASN A 530 17.84 -29.73 -6.21
N LYS A 531 18.49 -29.03 -5.28
CA LYS A 531 19.96 -29.03 -5.21
C LYS A 531 20.50 -30.22 -4.45
N THR A 532 21.54 -30.81 -5.03
CA THR A 532 22.25 -31.95 -4.46
C THR A 532 23.01 -31.56 -3.19
N LYS A 533 23.30 -32.56 -2.37
CA LYS A 533 23.93 -32.38 -1.06
C LYS A 533 25.04 -33.41 -0.89
N THR A 534 26.17 -32.97 -0.36
CA THR A 534 27.34 -33.82 -0.10
C THR A 534 27.44 -34.10 1.39
N TYR A 535 27.71 -35.36 1.74
CA TYR A 535 27.76 -35.84 3.12
C TYR A 535 29.05 -36.62 3.40
N SER A 536 29.44 -36.63 4.68
CA SER A 536 30.39 -37.58 5.25
C SER A 536 29.74 -38.29 6.42
N ALA A 537 29.71 -39.61 6.38
CA ALA A 537 29.16 -40.46 7.42
C ALA A 537 30.26 -41.33 8.04
N LEU A 538 30.29 -41.39 9.37
CA LEU A 538 31.06 -42.37 10.11
C LEU A 538 30.16 -43.59 10.32
N VAL A 539 30.55 -44.71 9.75
CA VAL A 539 29.69 -45.90 9.68
C VAL A 539 30.37 -47.05 10.41
N TRP A 540 29.67 -47.63 11.37
CA TRP A 540 30.06 -48.88 11.99
C TRP A 540 29.54 -50.04 11.15
N ILE A 541 30.36 -51.08 11.01
CA ILE A 541 29.97 -52.33 10.36
C ILE A 541 30.22 -53.52 11.30
N SER A 542 29.33 -54.50 11.24
CA SER A 542 29.36 -55.70 12.11
C SER A 542 30.53 -56.64 11.86
N LYS A 543 31.21 -56.52 10.72
CA LYS A 543 32.38 -57.33 10.33
C LYS A 543 33.65 -56.48 10.33
N LYS A 544 34.81 -57.12 10.39
CA LYS A 544 36.09 -56.43 10.18
C LYS A 544 36.13 -55.83 8.77
N VAL A 545 36.53 -54.56 8.68
CA VAL A 545 36.77 -53.84 7.43
C VAL A 545 37.92 -54.52 6.71
N THR A 546 37.66 -54.99 5.49
CA THR A 546 38.66 -55.54 4.58
C THR A 546 38.73 -54.70 3.30
N PRO A 547 39.85 -54.72 2.56
CA PRO A 547 39.94 -54.05 1.27
C PRO A 547 38.81 -54.45 0.31
N GLU A 548 38.36 -55.71 0.37
CA GLU A 548 37.25 -56.22 -0.44
C GLU A 548 35.92 -55.54 -0.14
N ILE A 549 35.63 -55.20 1.13
CA ILE A 549 34.43 -54.46 1.52
C ILE A 549 34.47 -53.05 0.95
N ILE A 550 35.62 -52.38 1.09
CA ILE A 550 35.84 -51.03 0.55
C ILE A 550 35.69 -51.03 -0.97
N GLU A 551 36.30 -52.01 -1.66
CA GLU A 551 36.20 -52.16 -3.10
C GLU A 551 34.75 -52.41 -3.57
N LYS A 552 33.97 -53.22 -2.83
CA LYS A 552 32.54 -53.43 -3.13
C LYS A 552 31.74 -52.13 -3.11
N ILE A 553 31.97 -51.26 -2.13
CA ILE A 553 31.31 -49.96 -2.06
C ILE A 553 31.80 -49.07 -3.21
N ASN A 554 33.12 -49.00 -3.41
CA ASN A 554 33.76 -48.13 -4.40
C ASN A 554 33.52 -48.56 -5.86
N LYS A 555 33.06 -49.79 -6.11
CA LYS A 555 32.53 -50.20 -7.43
C LYS A 555 31.33 -49.37 -7.87
N HIS A 556 30.60 -48.78 -6.93
CA HIS A 556 29.45 -47.92 -7.18
C HIS A 556 29.81 -46.42 -7.20
N LYS A 557 31.10 -46.08 -7.35
CA LYS A 557 31.60 -44.69 -7.27
C LYS A 557 30.88 -43.70 -8.20
N ASP A 558 30.37 -44.17 -9.33
CA ASP A 558 29.67 -43.35 -10.33
C ASP A 558 28.16 -43.19 -10.02
N GLY A 559 27.72 -43.67 -8.86
CA GLY A 559 26.36 -43.50 -8.36
C GLY A 559 25.38 -44.58 -8.79
N PHE A 560 24.19 -44.53 -8.22
CA PHE A 560 23.08 -45.44 -8.49
C PHE A 560 21.75 -44.87 -7.99
N THR A 561 20.65 -45.50 -8.39
CA THR A 561 19.30 -45.17 -7.90
C THR A 561 18.89 -46.14 -6.80
N LEU A 562 18.22 -45.64 -5.78
CA LEU A 562 17.63 -46.40 -4.69
C LEU A 562 16.16 -46.05 -4.49
N GLU A 563 15.42 -47.00 -3.95
CA GLU A 563 14.04 -46.87 -3.50
C GLU A 563 14.02 -46.64 -2.00
N GLN A 564 13.46 -45.50 -1.59
CA GLN A 564 13.32 -45.10 -0.20
C GLN A 564 11.85 -44.98 0.19
N GLN A 565 11.37 -45.91 1.02
CA GLN A 565 10.10 -45.69 1.71
C GLN A 565 10.28 -44.64 2.81
N THR A 566 9.25 -43.83 3.07
CA THR A 566 9.25 -42.84 4.16
C THR A 566 9.79 -43.48 5.46
N PRO A 567 10.88 -42.95 6.05
CA PRO A 567 11.53 -43.55 7.20
C PRO A 567 10.61 -43.73 8.41
N ILE A 568 10.79 -44.82 9.16
CA ILE A 568 9.98 -45.12 10.35
C ILE A 568 9.92 -43.93 11.31
N ARG A 569 11.07 -43.33 11.61
CA ARG A 569 11.21 -42.22 12.59
C ARG A 569 10.46 -40.94 12.21
N VAL A 570 10.00 -40.80 10.95
CA VAL A 570 9.24 -39.61 10.49
C VAL A 570 7.79 -39.93 10.13
N LEU A 571 7.34 -41.19 10.25
CA LEU A 571 5.97 -41.59 9.89
C LEU A 571 4.88 -40.83 10.67
N GLN A 572 5.16 -40.44 11.91
CA GLN A 572 4.26 -39.60 12.70
C GLN A 572 3.99 -38.20 12.11
N ARG A 573 4.79 -37.76 11.13
CA ARG A 573 4.71 -36.43 10.51
C ARG A 573 4.54 -36.47 8.99
N ARG A 574 4.75 -37.62 8.35
CA ARG A 574 4.80 -37.74 6.88
C ARG A 574 4.10 -39.02 6.44
N SER A 575 3.31 -38.92 5.37
CA SER A 575 2.66 -40.08 4.76
C SER A 575 3.69 -41.10 4.26
N SER A 576 3.38 -42.38 4.43
CA SER A 576 4.20 -43.48 3.93
C SER A 576 4.13 -43.53 2.40
N MET A 577 5.28 -43.41 1.74
CA MET A 577 5.41 -43.41 0.28
C MET A 577 6.81 -43.87 -0.10
N ILE A 578 6.93 -44.62 -1.20
CA ILE A 578 8.23 -45.00 -1.80
C ILE A 578 8.66 -43.90 -2.78
N ARG A 579 9.91 -43.45 -2.70
CA ARG A 579 10.50 -42.46 -3.59
C ARG A 579 11.78 -43.03 -4.18
N LEU A 580 11.93 -42.90 -5.50
CA LEU A 580 13.20 -43.12 -6.16
C LEU A 580 14.13 -41.94 -5.86
N LYS A 581 15.37 -42.24 -5.48
CA LYS A 581 16.40 -41.26 -5.12
C LYS A 581 17.72 -41.64 -5.76
N LYS A 582 18.48 -40.65 -6.20
CA LYS A 582 19.81 -40.87 -6.79
C LYS A 582 20.93 -40.58 -5.79
N ILE A 583 21.85 -41.52 -5.65
CA ILE A 583 23.21 -41.26 -5.17
C ILE A 583 24.05 -40.96 -6.41
N HIS A 584 24.61 -39.75 -6.48
CA HIS A 584 25.43 -39.31 -7.62
C HIS A 584 26.84 -39.86 -7.58
N TYR A 585 27.42 -39.94 -6.39
CA TYR A 585 28.67 -40.67 -6.15
C TYR A 585 28.73 -41.17 -4.71
N ILE A 586 29.53 -42.19 -4.49
CA ILE A 586 29.81 -42.76 -3.16
C ILE A 586 31.26 -43.23 -3.11
N PHE A 587 31.92 -42.98 -1.99
CA PHE A 587 33.29 -43.43 -1.75
C PHE A 587 33.46 -43.82 -0.27
N ALA A 588 34.13 -44.94 -0.03
CA ALA A 588 34.45 -45.45 1.29
C ALA A 588 35.97 -45.48 1.50
N GLU A 589 36.38 -45.09 2.70
CA GLU A 589 37.75 -45.16 3.22
C GLU A 589 37.74 -45.95 4.53
N GLU A 590 38.78 -46.76 4.77
CA GLU A 590 38.97 -47.41 6.07
C GLU A 590 39.39 -46.40 7.14
N MET A 591 38.96 -46.63 8.39
CA MET A 591 39.48 -45.89 9.54
C MET A 591 40.67 -46.66 10.12
N LYS A 592 41.88 -46.09 10.04
CA LYS A 592 43.12 -46.78 10.46
C LYS A 592 43.11 -47.19 11.93
N GLU A 593 42.42 -46.42 12.76
CA GLU A 593 42.35 -46.60 14.21
C GLU A 593 41.24 -47.56 14.65
N ASN A 594 40.36 -48.01 13.73
CA ASN A 594 39.24 -48.90 14.07
C ASN A 594 38.86 -49.79 12.87
N ASP A 595 39.09 -51.10 13.03
CA ASP A 595 38.87 -52.09 11.98
C ASP A 595 37.41 -52.50 11.80
N GLN A 596 36.45 -51.80 12.40
CA GLN A 596 35.00 -51.98 12.18
C GLN A 596 34.32 -50.68 11.74
N VAL A 597 35.08 -49.64 11.43
CA VAL A 597 34.53 -48.33 11.07
C VAL A 597 35.08 -47.89 9.72
N ILE A 598 34.17 -47.36 8.89
CA ILE A 598 34.50 -46.74 7.61
C ILE A 598 34.03 -45.29 7.58
N ILE A 599 34.69 -44.48 6.77
CA ILE A 599 34.25 -43.14 6.43
C ILE A 599 33.61 -43.22 5.05
N LEU A 600 32.35 -42.82 4.97
CA LEU A 600 31.56 -42.85 3.74
C LEU A 600 31.28 -41.42 3.27
N LYS A 601 31.82 -41.04 2.11
CA LYS A 601 31.56 -39.77 1.44
C LYS A 601 30.57 -40.01 0.31
N LEU A 602 29.51 -39.21 0.24
CA LEU A 602 28.48 -39.38 -0.79
C LEU A 602 27.82 -38.07 -1.19
N LYS A 603 27.49 -37.93 -2.47
CA LYS A 603 26.65 -36.84 -2.99
C LYS A 603 25.33 -37.42 -3.44
N THR A 604 24.23 -36.82 -2.98
CA THR A 604 22.89 -37.34 -3.24
C THR A 604 21.98 -36.28 -3.81
N GLU A 605 20.92 -36.74 -4.48
CA GLU A 605 19.74 -35.95 -4.78
C GLU A 605 19.15 -35.32 -3.51
N ALA A 606 18.39 -34.25 -3.67
CA ALA A 606 17.64 -33.64 -2.59
C ALA A 606 16.62 -34.61 -1.98
N GLY A 607 16.47 -34.55 -0.65
CA GLY A 607 15.51 -35.37 0.09
C GLY A 607 15.92 -36.83 0.31
N THR A 608 17.13 -37.25 -0.07
CA THR A 608 17.65 -38.59 0.23
C THR A 608 17.94 -38.73 1.73
N TYR A 609 17.42 -39.81 2.33
CA TYR A 609 17.58 -40.08 3.76
C TYR A 609 18.84 -40.90 4.01
N ILE A 610 19.93 -40.24 4.42
CA ILE A 610 21.27 -40.85 4.48
C ILE A 610 21.38 -41.94 5.55
N LYS A 611 20.76 -41.73 6.73
CA LYS A 611 20.78 -42.73 7.82
C LYS A 611 20.14 -44.02 7.34
N GLU A 612 18.97 -43.90 6.73
CA GLU A 612 18.18 -45.03 6.24
C GLU A 612 18.82 -45.73 5.05
N PHE A 613 19.57 -45.02 4.20
CA PHE A 613 20.44 -45.67 3.21
C PHE A 613 21.53 -46.52 3.86
N ILE A 614 22.13 -46.08 4.97
CA ILE A 614 23.17 -46.83 5.67
C ILE A 614 22.58 -48.07 6.36
N HIS A 615 21.69 -47.88 7.35
CA HIS A 615 21.19 -49.00 8.17
C HIS A 615 20.03 -49.78 7.52
N GLY A 616 19.54 -49.36 6.35
CA GLY A 616 18.51 -50.04 5.56
C GLY A 616 17.07 -49.89 6.06
N ASP A 617 16.86 -49.23 7.20
CA ASP A 617 15.55 -49.02 7.85
C ASP A 617 14.66 -50.28 7.87
N LEU A 618 15.24 -51.42 8.32
CA LEU A 618 14.57 -52.72 8.34
C LEU A 618 14.07 -53.19 6.95
N GLY A 619 14.84 -52.88 5.89
CA GLY A 619 14.54 -53.26 4.51
C GLY A 619 13.62 -52.29 3.77
N ARG A 620 13.35 -51.11 4.32
CA ARG A 620 12.53 -50.04 3.71
C ARG A 620 13.30 -49.15 2.74
N THR A 621 14.63 -49.28 2.72
CA THR A 621 15.51 -48.65 1.72
C THR A 621 16.24 -49.74 0.94
N LYS A 622 16.16 -49.72 -0.40
CA LYS A 622 16.81 -50.71 -1.27
C LYS A 622 17.36 -50.10 -2.57
N PRO A 623 18.61 -50.40 -2.98
CA PRO A 623 19.62 -51.05 -2.16
C PRO A 623 20.06 -50.13 -1.01
N SER A 624 20.34 -50.72 0.16
CA SER A 624 21.00 -50.05 1.29
C SER A 624 22.49 -50.42 1.35
N LEU A 625 23.27 -49.77 2.22
CA LEU A 625 24.66 -50.16 2.45
C LEU A 625 24.75 -51.61 2.94
N ASN A 626 23.85 -52.05 3.83
CA ASN A 626 23.77 -53.45 4.25
C ASN A 626 23.68 -54.43 3.06
N ASP A 627 22.85 -54.13 2.07
CA ASP A 627 22.68 -54.95 0.86
C ASP A 627 23.98 -55.00 0.04
N MET A 628 24.72 -53.89 -0.02
CA MET A 628 25.96 -53.78 -0.80
C MET A 628 27.12 -54.61 -0.20
N ILE A 629 27.27 -54.59 1.12
CA ILE A 629 28.41 -55.25 1.80
C ILE A 629 28.05 -56.59 2.45
N ASN A 630 26.78 -56.98 2.42
CA ASN A 630 26.26 -58.22 3.01
C ASN A 630 26.66 -58.38 4.49
N CYS A 631 26.49 -57.29 5.26
CA CYS A 631 26.57 -57.28 6.71
C CYS A 631 25.77 -56.10 7.29
N ILE A 632 25.56 -56.11 8.60
CA ILE A 632 24.86 -55.02 9.30
C ILE A 632 25.81 -53.82 9.37
N SER A 633 25.29 -52.65 9.03
CA SER A 633 25.91 -51.35 9.21
C SER A 633 24.98 -50.38 9.94
N ASP A 634 25.56 -49.47 10.71
CA ASP A 634 24.83 -48.40 11.38
C ASP A 634 25.65 -47.11 11.39
N ILE A 635 24.98 -45.98 11.54
CA ILE A 635 25.58 -44.66 11.44
C ILE A 635 25.93 -44.11 12.83
N LEU A 636 27.21 -43.84 13.05
CA LEU A 636 27.71 -43.24 14.30
C LEU A 636 27.62 -41.72 14.26
N ALA A 637 27.93 -41.13 13.11
CA ALA A 637 27.95 -39.69 12.93
C ALA A 637 27.69 -39.32 11.46
N LEU A 638 27.10 -38.15 11.25
CA LEU A 638 26.83 -37.61 9.92
C LEU A 638 27.12 -36.12 9.88
N ASP A 639 27.79 -35.70 8.82
CA ASP A 639 28.04 -34.30 8.50
C ASP A 639 27.53 -34.01 7.10
N VAL A 640 26.86 -32.87 6.96
CA VAL A 640 26.62 -32.26 5.65
C VAL A 640 27.87 -31.44 5.33
N LEU A 641 28.53 -31.73 4.22
CA LEU A 641 29.73 -31.03 3.79
C LEU A 641 29.40 -29.86 2.85
N GLU A 642 28.35 -30.01 2.04
CA GLU A 642 28.01 -29.03 1.00
C GLU A 642 26.53 -29.08 0.65
N VAL A 643 25.97 -27.90 0.38
CA VAL A 643 24.67 -27.72 -0.27
C VAL A 643 24.96 -27.02 -1.59
N ASP A 644 24.69 -27.71 -2.71
CA ASP A 644 25.05 -27.31 -4.08
C ASP A 644 24.14 -26.18 -4.60
N LEU A 645 24.11 -25.08 -3.85
CA LEU A 645 23.38 -23.85 -4.14
C LEU A 645 24.36 -22.70 -3.97
N GLU A 646 24.69 -22.03 -5.06
CA GLU A 646 25.56 -20.85 -5.06
C GLU A 646 24.74 -19.61 -4.67
N TRP A 647 24.55 -19.41 -3.37
CA TRP A 647 23.78 -18.30 -2.81
C TRP A 647 24.13 -18.05 -1.32
N PRO A 648 24.21 -16.80 -0.84
CA PRO A 648 24.25 -15.60 -1.64
C PRO A 648 25.53 -15.60 -2.50
N VAL A 649 25.41 -15.05 -3.72
CA VAL A 649 26.56 -14.82 -4.60
C VAL A 649 27.57 -13.93 -3.84
N GLU A 650 28.86 -14.26 -3.97
CA GLU A 650 29.97 -13.54 -3.31
C GLU A 650 30.04 -12.06 -3.71
#